data_AF-A0A7K3LUX5-F1
#
_entry.id   AF-A0A7K3LUX5-F1
#
_cell.length_a   1.000
_cell.length_b   1.000
_cell.length_c   1.000
_cell.angle_alpha   90.00
_cell.angle_beta   90.00
_cell.angle_gamma   90.00
#
_symmetry.space_group_name_H-M   'P 1'
#
loop_
_entity.id
_entity.type
_entity.pdbx_description
1 polymer ?
#
loop_
_entity_poly.entity_id
_entity_poly.type
_entity_poly.pdbx_seq_one_letter_code
_entity_poly.pdbx_strand_id
1 'polypeptide(L)'
;MNDRDRNRGRRPERSSGRPQRSSGRPERTSRPEPRADEPQLPVDVAASDLDGAVRRDLLTLDKATAEIVARHLVMVTQLLDEDPMLALAHARAARRRATRVGVVRETAGIAAYSAGEWQEAISELRAARRITGSAALLPLIADAERGLGRPDRAIEIARSDEGRQLAGEEATEMRIVEAGARMDLGEPQKAIVTLQREDLSPARTGTTAARLFYAYAAALEAAGRADDALTWFMNAASADVEDATDAEFRLMELSGGTPDLDGVESDAADEDVAAAPAADSVVAEPAPASPEPQTPARVVAEPEPAVAEPVAAEPVVSEPVVTKPVAAEPVETKPVAAETADVVVPEPAAEPVREVAAEPVVEAAPEPVRSTRKSRRPPSGSLVAGYDALLLDLDGTVFAGHSPVPNAAETLERLDLPTFFVTNNASRRPDAVAEHLTELGFTATPEQVVTSAQSGARLLAEHLEPGSRALVLGSEGLVQEVREVGIAVTRSADDRPAAVIQGYSPDTGWAELSEAALAIRAGALWIATNVDATLPSERGLLVGNGSLVAAVANATGQEPLVAGKPAAPLMADAIARSGADAPLVIGDRLDTDIQGAHAVGLDSLLVLTGVSTASDLLNAPPEQRPTFVTADLAGLLTPVECARIAPNADWAVRAEKNTITIESAGPKADPTSMLPALAAAVWALADAGAVDLTELIVVGSDESTGAALTALGVVSER
;
A
#
# COMPACT_ATOMS: atom_id res chain seq x y z
N MET A 1 -22.92 82.05 -51.36
CA MET A 1 -23.61 82.30 -50.08
C MET A 1 -23.03 81.39 -49.00
N ASN A 2 -23.16 81.85 -47.76
CA ASN A 2 -22.87 81.25 -46.46
C ASN A 2 -23.31 79.77 -46.30
N ASP A 3 -22.81 78.99 -45.33
CA ASP A 3 -21.54 79.05 -44.57
C ASP A 3 -21.44 77.75 -43.72
N ARG A 4 -20.41 76.91 -43.94
CA ARG A 4 -20.06 75.72 -43.14
C ARG A 4 -18.57 75.39 -43.28
N ASP A 5 -18.04 74.71 -42.26
CA ASP A 5 -16.67 74.21 -42.09
C ASP A 5 -15.52 75.23 -42.13
N ARG A 6 -15.01 75.55 -40.93
CA ARG A 6 -13.64 75.21 -40.50
C ARG A 6 -13.43 75.60 -39.03
N ASN A 7 -12.93 74.67 -38.21
CA ASN A 7 -12.18 75.04 -37.01
C ASN A 7 -10.73 74.57 -37.15
N ARG A 8 -9.80 75.52 -37.38
CA ARG A 8 -8.35 75.28 -37.50
C ARG A 8 -7.65 76.01 -36.36
N GLY A 9 -6.96 75.25 -35.52
CA GLY A 9 -6.37 75.70 -34.26
C GLY A 9 -5.20 76.69 -34.33
N ARG A 10 -4.51 76.83 -33.19
CA ARG A 10 -3.26 77.58 -33.08
C ARG A 10 -2.07 76.65 -32.84
N ARG A 11 -1.07 76.82 -33.69
CA ARG A 11 0.37 76.54 -33.46
C ARG A 11 1.03 77.86 -32.98
N PRO A 12 2.35 78.00 -32.69
CA PRO A 12 3.52 77.32 -33.30
C PRO A 12 4.47 76.74 -32.20
N GLU A 13 5.75 76.39 -32.36
CA GLU A 13 6.70 76.44 -33.49
C GLU A 13 7.29 75.04 -33.83
N ARG A 14 8.61 74.85 -33.65
CA ARG A 14 9.45 73.69 -33.98
C ARG A 14 10.74 73.73 -33.15
N SER A 15 11.35 72.57 -32.88
CA SER A 15 12.80 72.43 -32.79
C SER A 15 13.20 71.06 -33.32
N SER A 16 14.38 70.95 -33.93
CA SER A 16 14.84 69.78 -34.69
C SER A 16 16.17 69.25 -34.14
N GLY A 17 16.20 67.99 -33.68
CA GLY A 17 17.37 67.41 -33.03
C GLY A 17 17.45 65.88 -33.09
N ARG A 18 18.00 65.36 -34.19
CA ARG A 18 18.66 64.03 -34.28
C ARG A 18 19.68 64.11 -35.44
N PRO A 19 20.75 63.29 -35.47
CA PRO A 19 21.10 62.23 -34.51
C PRO A 19 22.53 62.36 -33.93
N GLN A 20 22.83 61.56 -32.92
CA GLN A 20 24.14 60.91 -32.81
C GLN A 20 23.98 59.52 -32.19
N ARG A 21 24.88 58.59 -32.55
CA ARG A 21 24.88 57.21 -32.04
C ARG A 21 25.85 57.12 -30.86
N SER A 22 25.39 56.65 -29.71
CA SER A 22 26.25 55.98 -28.73
C SER A 22 26.08 54.46 -28.88
N SER A 23 27.19 53.74 -28.98
CA SER A 23 27.22 52.29 -29.07
C SER A 23 27.07 51.70 -27.66
N GLY A 24 25.89 51.17 -27.35
CA GLY A 24 25.63 50.43 -26.13
C GLY A 24 24.54 49.38 -26.38
N ARG A 25 24.91 48.11 -26.31
CA ARG A 25 23.98 46.96 -26.34
C ARG A 25 23.88 46.45 -24.90
N PRO A 26 22.88 46.86 -24.10
CA PRO A 26 22.59 46.16 -22.87
C PRO A 26 21.93 44.84 -23.26
N GLU A 27 22.61 43.72 -23.01
CA GLU A 27 21.96 42.41 -23.05
C GLU A 27 20.99 42.34 -21.87
N ARG A 28 19.73 42.72 -22.14
CA ARG A 28 18.62 42.54 -21.21
C ARG A 28 18.26 41.06 -21.12
N THR A 29 19.07 40.29 -20.40
CA THR A 29 18.66 39.04 -19.76
C THR A 29 17.79 39.35 -18.54
N SER A 30 16.78 40.22 -18.71
CA SER A 30 15.78 40.49 -17.70
C SER A 30 14.86 39.27 -17.59
N ARG A 31 15.18 38.36 -16.66
CA ARG A 31 14.18 37.44 -16.10
C ARG A 31 12.92 38.27 -15.80
N PRO A 32 11.72 37.84 -16.25
CA PRO A 32 10.48 38.46 -15.77
C PRO A 32 10.43 38.29 -14.26
N GLU A 33 10.36 39.40 -13.51
CA GLU A 33 10.16 39.33 -12.07
C GLU A 33 8.77 38.75 -11.77
N PRO A 34 8.60 37.94 -10.71
CA PRO A 34 7.29 37.47 -10.29
C PRO A 34 6.36 38.66 -10.04
N ARG A 35 5.10 38.55 -10.48
CA ARG A 35 4.06 39.51 -10.07
C ARG A 35 3.62 39.18 -8.65
N ALA A 36 3.23 40.19 -7.89
CA ALA A 36 2.82 40.03 -6.48
C ALA A 36 1.63 39.08 -6.29
N ASP A 37 0.78 38.94 -7.31
CA ASP A 37 -0.46 38.14 -7.28
C ASP A 37 -0.29 36.73 -7.89
N GLU A 38 0.94 36.19 -7.89
CA GLU A 38 1.27 34.88 -8.46
C GLU A 38 2.05 34.03 -7.46
N PRO A 39 1.70 32.74 -7.30
CA PRO A 39 2.39 31.88 -6.34
C PRO A 39 3.84 31.66 -6.76
N GLN A 40 4.72 31.51 -5.78
CA GLN A 40 6.16 31.39 -6.01
C GLN A 40 6.48 30.01 -6.60
N LEU A 41 7.42 29.96 -7.53
CA LEU A 41 7.92 28.70 -8.08
C LEU A 41 9.16 28.27 -7.27
N PRO A 42 9.14 27.09 -6.61
CA PRO A 42 10.32 26.50 -5.95
C PRO A 42 11.53 26.47 -6.90
N VAL A 43 12.75 26.53 -6.35
CA VAL A 43 13.98 26.77 -7.15
C VAL A 43 14.46 25.51 -7.88
N ASP A 44 14.19 24.37 -7.24
CA ASP A 44 14.36 22.97 -7.60
C ASP A 44 13.46 22.53 -8.76
N VAL A 45 12.17 22.89 -8.75
CA VAL A 45 11.21 22.55 -9.82
C VAL A 45 11.63 23.13 -11.17
N ALA A 46 11.73 22.28 -12.20
CA ALA A 46 12.27 22.61 -13.52
C ALA A 46 11.31 22.26 -14.68
N ALA A 47 11.51 22.89 -15.84
CA ALA A 47 10.67 22.64 -17.02
C ALA A 47 10.93 21.26 -17.69
N SER A 48 11.97 20.55 -17.26
CA SER A 48 12.26 19.15 -17.61
C SER A 48 11.22 18.18 -17.08
N ASP A 49 10.65 18.49 -15.91
CA ASP A 49 9.94 17.53 -15.06
C ASP A 49 8.49 17.36 -15.52
N LEU A 50 8.01 18.32 -16.31
CA LEU A 50 6.77 18.23 -17.08
C LEU A 50 6.93 17.27 -18.26
N ASP A 51 5.94 16.40 -18.49
CA ASP A 51 5.92 15.43 -19.59
C ASP A 51 6.33 15.99 -20.97
N GLY A 52 7.03 15.16 -21.75
CA GLY A 52 7.54 15.48 -23.07
C GLY A 52 6.49 15.65 -24.18
N ALA A 53 5.24 15.18 -24.03
CA ALA A 53 4.13 15.59 -24.89
C ALA A 53 3.60 16.97 -24.51
N VAL A 54 3.26 17.21 -23.24
CA VAL A 54 2.78 18.53 -22.76
C VAL A 54 3.81 19.63 -23.08
N ARG A 55 5.10 19.35 -22.88
CA ARG A 55 6.21 20.30 -23.17
C ARG A 55 6.35 20.62 -24.67
N ARG A 56 5.84 19.78 -25.58
CA ARG A 56 5.82 20.05 -27.04
C ARG A 56 4.76 21.09 -27.42
N ASP A 57 3.61 21.10 -26.77
CA ASP A 57 2.56 22.11 -27.04
C ASP A 57 3.00 23.53 -26.62
N LEU A 58 3.86 23.61 -25.60
CA LEU A 58 4.48 24.86 -25.15
C LEU A 58 5.49 25.44 -26.14
N LEU A 59 5.92 24.71 -27.17
CA LEU A 59 6.83 25.21 -28.23
C LEU A 59 6.20 26.30 -29.11
N THR A 60 4.89 26.55 -28.96
CA THR A 60 4.17 27.69 -29.54
C THR A 60 4.47 29.03 -28.85
N LEU A 61 5.12 29.00 -27.68
CA LEU A 61 5.51 30.16 -26.87
C LEU A 61 7.00 30.50 -27.08
N ASP A 62 7.44 31.68 -26.65
CA ASP A 62 8.87 31.95 -26.56
C ASP A 62 9.51 31.14 -25.43
N LYS A 63 10.81 30.84 -25.53
CA LYS A 63 11.52 29.96 -24.58
C LYS A 63 11.40 30.42 -23.11
N ALA A 64 11.42 31.72 -22.83
CA ALA A 64 11.36 32.20 -21.44
C ALA A 64 9.94 32.10 -20.86
N THR A 65 8.91 32.33 -21.68
CA THR A 65 7.52 32.10 -21.28
C THR A 65 7.21 30.61 -21.15
N ALA A 66 7.68 29.78 -22.09
CA ALA A 66 7.52 28.32 -22.03
C ALA A 66 8.11 27.71 -20.75
N GLU A 67 9.33 28.11 -20.37
CA GLU A 67 9.99 27.68 -19.12
C GLU A 67 9.14 27.97 -17.87
N ILE A 68 8.62 29.19 -17.76
CA ILE A 68 7.82 29.61 -16.60
C ILE A 68 6.45 28.93 -16.59
N VAL A 69 5.82 28.78 -17.76
CA VAL A 69 4.55 28.04 -17.91
C VAL A 69 4.73 26.58 -17.54
N ALA A 70 5.79 25.92 -18.02
CA ALA A 70 6.06 24.52 -17.73
C ALA A 70 6.22 24.28 -16.22
N ARG A 71 7.03 25.11 -15.54
CA ARG A 71 7.23 25.03 -14.09
C ARG A 71 5.94 25.28 -13.29
N HIS A 72 5.05 26.16 -13.76
CA HIS A 72 3.71 26.27 -13.15
C HIS A 72 2.86 25.01 -13.40
N LEU A 73 2.95 24.33 -14.54
CA LEU A 73 2.20 23.10 -14.79
C LEU A 73 2.72 21.92 -13.95
N VAL A 74 4.04 21.79 -13.73
CA VAL A 74 4.60 20.80 -12.79
C VAL A 74 4.00 20.99 -11.39
N MET A 75 3.97 22.24 -10.90
CA MET A 75 3.33 22.57 -9.63
C MET A 75 1.82 22.30 -9.61
N VAL A 76 1.12 22.26 -10.75
CA VAL A 76 -0.28 21.81 -10.76
C VAL A 76 -0.33 20.31 -10.54
N THR A 77 0.48 19.52 -11.26
CA THR A 77 0.52 18.06 -11.09
C THR A 77 0.94 17.63 -9.69
N GLN A 78 1.87 18.34 -9.05
CA GLN A 78 2.32 18.03 -7.68
C GLN A 78 1.32 18.41 -6.59
N LEU A 79 0.43 19.39 -6.83
CA LEU A 79 -0.48 19.92 -5.82
C LEU A 79 -1.96 19.62 -6.09
N LEU A 80 -2.28 18.87 -7.15
CA LEU A 80 -3.67 18.76 -7.63
C LEU A 80 -4.61 18.17 -6.57
N ASP A 81 -4.07 17.26 -5.76
CA ASP A 81 -4.80 16.48 -4.76
C ASP A 81 -4.48 16.96 -3.32
N GLU A 82 -3.26 17.47 -3.07
CA GLU A 82 -2.84 18.04 -1.77
C GLU A 82 -3.42 19.44 -1.49
N ASP A 83 -3.29 20.38 -2.43
CA ASP A 83 -3.84 21.74 -2.34
C ASP A 83 -4.40 22.18 -3.71
N PRO A 84 -5.64 21.76 -4.03
CA PRO A 84 -6.31 22.12 -5.27
C PRO A 84 -6.40 23.64 -5.49
N MET A 85 -6.43 24.45 -4.43
CA MET A 85 -6.55 25.90 -4.50
C MET A 85 -5.22 26.57 -4.88
N LEU A 86 -4.09 26.09 -4.35
CA LEU A 86 -2.76 26.50 -4.79
C LEU A 86 -2.45 25.95 -6.19
N ALA A 87 -2.79 24.69 -6.48
CA ALA A 87 -2.72 24.13 -7.83
C ALA A 87 -3.46 25.04 -8.83
N LEU A 88 -4.71 25.42 -8.53
CA LEU A 88 -5.47 26.37 -9.32
C LEU A 88 -4.80 27.75 -9.41
N ALA A 89 -4.13 28.25 -8.37
CA ALA A 89 -3.35 29.48 -8.44
C ALA A 89 -2.16 29.39 -9.42
N HIS A 90 -1.45 28.25 -9.45
CA HIS A 90 -0.40 27.97 -10.44
C HIS A 90 -0.98 27.83 -11.86
N ALA A 91 -2.10 27.12 -12.03
CA ALA A 91 -2.79 26.98 -13.32
C ALA A 91 -3.30 28.34 -13.85
N ARG A 92 -3.87 29.18 -12.97
CA ARG A 92 -4.27 30.56 -13.27
C ARG A 92 -3.06 31.39 -13.72
N ALA A 93 -1.87 31.22 -13.11
CA ALA A 93 -0.63 31.90 -13.50
C ALA A 93 -0.05 31.42 -14.85
N ALA A 94 -0.15 30.12 -15.16
CA ALA A 94 0.17 29.55 -16.47
C ALA A 94 -0.77 30.09 -17.57
N ARG A 95 -2.09 30.04 -17.33
CA ARG A 95 -3.12 30.55 -18.26
C ARG A 95 -2.97 32.04 -18.56
N ARG A 96 -2.56 32.87 -17.59
CA ARG A 96 -2.26 34.30 -17.77
C ARG A 96 -1.11 34.57 -18.78
N ARG A 97 -0.27 33.58 -19.05
CA ARG A 97 0.84 33.63 -20.02
C ARG A 97 0.48 32.96 -21.35
N ALA A 98 -0.22 31.83 -21.30
CA ALA A 98 -0.42 30.93 -22.45
C ALA A 98 -1.90 30.74 -22.83
N THR A 99 -2.69 31.81 -22.84
CA THR A 99 -4.17 31.86 -23.00
C THR A 99 -4.74 31.26 -24.30
N ARG A 100 -3.89 30.78 -25.22
CA ARG A 100 -4.24 30.12 -26.50
C ARG A 100 -3.70 28.69 -26.65
N VAL A 101 -2.96 28.18 -25.67
CA VAL A 101 -2.48 26.80 -25.66
C VAL A 101 -3.58 25.90 -25.12
N GLY A 102 -3.85 24.77 -25.81
CA GLY A 102 -4.92 23.82 -25.43
C GLY A 102 -4.69 23.25 -24.03
N VAL A 103 -3.59 22.52 -23.85
CA VAL A 103 -3.26 21.86 -22.58
C VAL A 103 -3.19 22.81 -21.38
N VAL A 104 -2.73 24.06 -21.54
CA VAL A 104 -2.73 25.04 -20.42
C VAL A 104 -4.14 25.41 -19.95
N ARG A 105 -5.13 25.42 -20.86
CA ARG A 105 -6.55 25.59 -20.48
C ARG A 105 -7.16 24.32 -19.94
N GLU A 106 -6.70 23.17 -20.40
CA GLU A 106 -7.11 21.85 -19.92
C GLU A 106 -6.70 21.69 -18.46
N THR A 107 -5.42 21.86 -18.14
CA THR A 107 -4.88 21.88 -16.77
C THR A 107 -5.54 22.96 -15.90
N ALA A 108 -5.82 24.16 -16.43
CA ALA A 108 -6.55 25.19 -15.68
C ALA A 108 -8.03 24.86 -15.45
N GLY A 109 -8.64 24.05 -16.32
CA GLY A 109 -9.99 23.54 -16.16
C GLY A 109 -10.08 22.38 -15.16
N ILE A 110 -9.08 21.49 -15.16
CA ILE A 110 -8.94 20.37 -14.21
C ILE A 110 -8.63 20.90 -12.81
N ALA A 111 -7.65 21.79 -12.65
CA ALA A 111 -7.37 22.40 -11.34
C ALA A 111 -8.55 23.22 -10.79
N ALA A 112 -9.34 23.85 -11.68
CA ALA A 112 -10.58 24.53 -11.27
C ALA A 112 -11.71 23.55 -10.91
N TYR A 113 -11.67 22.32 -11.42
CA TYR A 113 -12.60 21.26 -11.07
C TYR A 113 -12.26 20.68 -9.69
N SER A 114 -11.00 20.28 -9.45
CA SER A 114 -10.56 19.79 -8.13
C SER A 114 -10.75 20.82 -7.00
N ALA A 115 -10.62 22.12 -7.32
CA ALA A 115 -10.86 23.21 -6.36
C ALA A 115 -12.35 23.58 -6.16
N GLY A 116 -13.31 22.87 -6.78
CA GLY A 116 -14.74 23.18 -6.69
C GLY A 116 -15.18 24.48 -7.38
N GLU A 117 -14.31 25.11 -8.17
CA GLU A 117 -14.54 26.36 -8.90
C GLU A 117 -15.28 26.08 -10.23
N TRP A 118 -16.41 25.36 -10.14
CA TRP A 118 -17.16 24.77 -11.25
C TRP A 118 -17.40 25.70 -12.43
N GLN A 119 -17.71 26.98 -12.16
CA GLN A 119 -17.99 27.96 -13.20
C GLN A 119 -16.74 28.42 -13.97
N GLU A 120 -15.55 28.38 -13.37
CA GLU A 120 -14.27 28.55 -14.07
C GLU A 120 -13.87 27.25 -14.78
N ALA A 121 -14.03 26.08 -14.15
CA ALA A 121 -13.77 24.77 -14.74
C ALA A 121 -14.53 24.58 -16.06
N ILE A 122 -15.85 24.77 -16.06
CA ILE A 122 -16.70 24.75 -17.27
C ILE A 122 -16.20 25.71 -18.34
N SER A 123 -15.74 26.91 -17.94
CA SER A 123 -15.31 27.96 -18.88
C SER A 123 -14.00 27.61 -19.56
N GLU A 124 -13.04 27.06 -18.81
CA GLU A 124 -11.72 26.65 -19.29
C GLU A 124 -11.75 25.32 -20.04
N LEU A 125 -12.44 24.29 -19.53
CA LEU A 125 -12.62 23.01 -20.24
C LEU A 125 -13.35 23.20 -21.58
N ARG A 126 -14.43 24.00 -21.62
CA ARG A 126 -15.09 24.36 -22.89
C ARG A 126 -14.18 25.19 -23.82
N ALA A 127 -13.17 25.88 -23.29
CA ALA A 127 -12.18 26.61 -24.09
C ALA A 127 -11.05 25.71 -24.59
N ALA A 128 -10.59 24.73 -23.80
CA ALA A 128 -9.67 23.67 -24.22
C ALA A 128 -10.30 22.84 -25.35
N ARG A 129 -11.54 22.34 -25.18
CA ARG A 129 -12.30 21.63 -26.23
C ARG A 129 -12.38 22.40 -27.55
N ARG A 130 -12.54 23.73 -27.52
CA ARG A 130 -12.57 24.58 -28.73
C ARG A 130 -11.21 24.76 -29.42
N ILE A 131 -10.10 24.36 -28.79
CA ILE A 131 -8.75 24.41 -29.33
C ILE A 131 -8.30 23.01 -29.77
N THR A 132 -8.51 21.99 -28.94
CA THR A 132 -8.06 20.60 -29.19
C THR A 132 -9.04 19.79 -30.02
N GLY A 133 -10.33 20.15 -30.01
CA GLY A 133 -11.41 19.35 -30.60
C GLY A 133 -11.79 18.11 -29.78
N SER A 134 -11.11 17.82 -28.68
CA SER A 134 -11.30 16.59 -27.90
C SER A 134 -12.71 16.50 -27.29
N ALA A 135 -13.28 15.30 -27.29
CA ALA A 135 -14.51 14.98 -26.58
C ALA A 135 -14.25 14.50 -25.13
N ALA A 136 -13.02 14.08 -24.81
CA ALA A 136 -12.65 13.47 -23.52
C ALA A 136 -12.96 14.34 -22.29
N LEU A 137 -12.99 15.68 -22.45
CA LEU A 137 -13.32 16.62 -21.36
C LEU A 137 -14.83 16.76 -21.10
N LEU A 138 -15.69 16.04 -21.83
CA LEU A 138 -17.14 16.13 -21.67
C LEU A 138 -17.66 15.64 -20.30
N PRO A 139 -17.16 14.54 -19.68
CA PRO A 139 -17.60 14.10 -18.36
C PRO A 139 -17.39 15.19 -17.30
N LEU A 140 -16.19 15.77 -17.19
CA LEU A 140 -15.89 16.85 -16.24
C LEU A 140 -16.74 18.11 -16.49
N ILE A 141 -17.08 18.44 -17.74
CA ILE A 141 -17.98 19.56 -18.05
C ILE A 141 -19.43 19.26 -17.62
N ALA A 142 -19.87 18.00 -17.75
CA ALA A 142 -21.19 17.57 -17.28
C ALA A 142 -21.26 17.53 -15.74
N ASP A 143 -20.23 16.99 -15.10
CA ASP A 143 -20.13 16.90 -13.64
C ASP A 143 -20.05 18.29 -12.99
N ALA A 144 -19.27 19.22 -13.54
CA ALA A 144 -19.25 20.60 -13.06
C ALA A 144 -20.60 21.34 -13.26
N GLU A 145 -21.42 21.01 -14.27
CA GLU A 145 -22.79 21.53 -14.34
C GLU A 145 -23.69 20.87 -13.27
N ARG A 146 -23.44 19.61 -12.89
CA ARG A 146 -24.07 18.96 -11.72
C ARG A 146 -23.70 19.69 -10.42
N GLY A 147 -22.40 19.99 -10.21
CA GLY A 147 -21.89 20.79 -9.08
C GLY A 147 -22.43 22.24 -9.02
N LEU A 148 -22.92 22.80 -10.13
CA LEU A 148 -23.68 24.06 -10.16
C LEU A 148 -25.20 23.89 -9.89
N GLY A 149 -25.64 22.71 -9.43
CA GLY A 149 -27.05 22.39 -9.17
C GLY A 149 -27.87 22.23 -10.45
N ARG A 150 -27.29 21.70 -11.53
CA ARG A 150 -27.96 21.52 -12.84
C ARG A 150 -27.83 20.08 -13.38
N PRO A 151 -28.29 19.05 -12.65
CA PRO A 151 -28.23 17.65 -13.11
C PRO A 151 -28.87 17.44 -14.49
N ASP A 152 -29.97 18.14 -14.82
CA ASP A 152 -30.58 18.11 -16.16
C ASP A 152 -29.57 18.45 -17.28
N ARG A 153 -28.63 19.38 -17.05
CA ARG A 153 -27.60 19.76 -18.04
C ARG A 153 -26.53 18.69 -18.18
N ALA A 154 -26.16 18.01 -17.10
CA ALA A 154 -25.26 16.85 -17.18
C ALA A 154 -25.90 15.73 -18.04
N ILE A 155 -27.18 15.45 -17.82
CA ILE A 155 -27.99 14.51 -18.61
C ILE A 155 -28.11 14.93 -20.08
N GLU A 156 -28.34 16.21 -20.39
CA GLU A 156 -28.35 16.72 -21.76
C GLU A 156 -26.99 16.55 -22.46
N ILE A 157 -25.88 16.79 -21.75
CA ILE A 157 -24.52 16.65 -22.29
C ILE A 157 -24.20 15.18 -22.58
N ALA A 158 -24.47 14.27 -21.63
CA ALA A 158 -24.32 12.83 -21.83
C ALA A 158 -25.12 12.31 -23.04
N ARG A 159 -26.32 12.86 -23.23
CA ARG A 159 -27.23 12.49 -24.32
C ARG A 159 -27.02 13.28 -25.61
N SER A 160 -26.02 14.16 -25.69
CA SER A 160 -25.63 14.82 -26.93
C SER A 160 -25.03 13.81 -27.93
N ASP A 161 -24.97 14.17 -29.21
CA ASP A 161 -24.34 13.29 -30.21
C ASP A 161 -22.84 13.13 -29.96
N GLU A 162 -22.16 14.12 -29.36
CA GLU A 162 -20.76 14.00 -28.91
C GLU A 162 -20.63 13.04 -27.71
N GLY A 163 -21.50 13.17 -26.71
CA GLY A 163 -21.51 12.32 -25.51
C GLY A 163 -21.78 10.85 -25.83
N ARG A 164 -22.67 10.57 -26.80
CA ARG A 164 -22.92 9.21 -27.33
C ARG A 164 -21.81 8.65 -28.23
N GLN A 165 -20.81 9.47 -28.61
CA GLN A 165 -19.66 9.05 -29.42
C GLN A 165 -18.40 8.81 -28.58
N LEU A 166 -18.46 9.02 -27.26
CA LEU A 166 -17.41 8.57 -26.35
C LEU A 166 -17.29 7.04 -26.37
N ALA A 167 -16.07 6.55 -26.22
CA ALA A 167 -15.73 5.15 -26.04
C ALA A 167 -14.82 4.99 -24.81
N GLY A 168 -14.44 3.77 -24.46
CA GLY A 168 -13.47 3.51 -23.40
C GLY A 168 -13.85 4.12 -22.04
N GLU A 169 -12.84 4.60 -21.33
CA GLU A 169 -12.97 5.15 -19.98
C GLU A 169 -13.78 6.45 -19.96
N GLU A 170 -13.63 7.34 -20.94
CA GLU A 170 -14.40 8.59 -20.98
C GLU A 170 -15.91 8.34 -21.15
N ALA A 171 -16.28 7.23 -21.78
CA ALA A 171 -17.67 6.78 -21.85
C ALA A 171 -18.16 6.21 -20.51
N THR A 172 -17.32 5.46 -19.78
CA THR A 172 -17.65 4.98 -18.43
C THR A 172 -17.84 6.14 -17.47
N GLU A 173 -16.90 7.10 -17.46
CA GLU A 173 -17.02 8.37 -16.72
C GLU A 173 -18.32 9.11 -17.07
N MET A 174 -18.65 9.28 -18.35
CA MET A 174 -19.90 9.95 -18.75
C MET A 174 -21.16 9.26 -18.19
N ARG A 175 -21.13 7.93 -18.01
CA ARG A 175 -22.25 7.18 -17.43
C ARG A 175 -22.30 7.28 -15.91
N ILE A 176 -21.15 7.32 -15.22
CA ILE A 176 -21.05 7.68 -13.79
C ILE A 176 -21.67 9.07 -13.59
N VAL A 177 -21.33 10.03 -14.44
CA VAL A 177 -21.86 11.41 -14.38
C VAL A 177 -23.37 11.48 -14.68
N GLU A 178 -23.89 10.78 -15.71
CA GLU A 178 -25.35 10.71 -15.94
C GLU A 178 -26.06 10.00 -14.77
N ALA A 179 -25.46 8.97 -14.17
CA ALA A 179 -26.03 8.28 -13.01
C ALA A 179 -26.09 9.17 -11.77
N GLY A 180 -25.01 9.88 -11.42
CA GLY A 180 -25.02 10.88 -10.35
C GLY A 180 -26.08 11.96 -10.58
N ALA A 181 -26.21 12.45 -11.81
CA ALA A 181 -27.26 13.41 -12.17
C ALA A 181 -28.70 12.83 -12.10
N ARG A 182 -28.89 11.50 -12.16
CA ARG A 182 -30.16 10.84 -11.84
C ARG A 182 -30.41 10.74 -10.33
N MET A 183 -29.36 10.54 -9.54
CA MET A 183 -29.44 10.48 -8.08
C MET A 183 -29.91 11.83 -7.51
N ASP A 184 -29.30 12.94 -7.95
CA ASP A 184 -29.70 14.31 -7.57
C ASP A 184 -31.18 14.64 -7.86
N LEU A 185 -31.73 14.05 -8.93
CA LEU A 185 -33.14 14.21 -9.32
C LEU A 185 -34.09 13.24 -8.58
N GLY A 186 -33.58 12.40 -7.67
CA GLY A 186 -34.37 11.39 -6.96
C GLY A 186 -34.78 10.20 -7.85
N GLU A 187 -33.98 9.84 -8.85
CA GLU A 187 -34.30 8.81 -9.85
C GLU A 187 -33.35 7.58 -9.81
N PRO A 188 -33.09 6.93 -8.65
CA PRO A 188 -32.05 5.91 -8.50
C PRO A 188 -32.26 4.67 -9.40
N GLN A 189 -33.51 4.26 -9.67
CA GLN A 189 -33.79 3.17 -10.60
C GLN A 189 -33.38 3.49 -12.04
N LYS A 190 -33.27 4.78 -12.42
CA LYS A 190 -32.71 5.19 -13.71
C LYS A 190 -31.19 5.28 -13.68
N ALA A 191 -30.58 5.63 -12.54
CA ALA A 191 -29.13 5.55 -12.35
C ALA A 191 -28.63 4.11 -12.55
N ILE A 192 -29.29 3.13 -11.89
CA ILE A 192 -29.07 1.68 -12.09
C ILE A 192 -29.08 1.31 -13.59
N VAL A 193 -30.12 1.72 -14.33
CA VAL A 193 -30.27 1.38 -15.76
C VAL A 193 -29.25 2.09 -16.67
N THR A 194 -28.72 3.24 -16.26
CA THR A 194 -27.59 3.90 -16.95
C THR A 194 -26.31 3.08 -16.80
N LEU A 195 -26.01 2.59 -15.60
CA LEU A 195 -24.76 1.92 -15.25
C LEU A 195 -24.72 0.44 -15.66
N GLN A 196 -25.86 -0.26 -15.66
CA GLN A 196 -26.02 -1.65 -16.17
C GLN A 196 -25.68 -1.85 -17.66
N ARG A 197 -25.25 -0.79 -18.35
CA ARG A 197 -24.82 -0.83 -19.74
C ARG A 197 -23.31 -0.99 -19.91
N GLU A 198 -22.56 -0.87 -18.82
CA GLU A 198 -21.12 -1.10 -18.79
C GLU A 198 -20.78 -2.55 -18.44
N ASP A 199 -19.52 -2.91 -18.65
CA ASP A 199 -18.97 -4.16 -18.16
C ASP A 199 -18.84 -4.13 -16.63
N LEU A 200 -19.86 -4.68 -15.97
CA LEU A 200 -19.91 -4.94 -14.53
C LEU A 200 -19.32 -6.34 -14.21
N SER A 201 -18.15 -6.64 -14.75
CA SER A 201 -17.34 -7.80 -14.38
C SER A 201 -16.51 -7.50 -13.11
N PRO A 202 -16.69 -8.22 -11.99
CA PRO A 202 -15.92 -7.99 -10.76
C PRO A 202 -14.41 -8.23 -10.88
N ALA A 203 -13.93 -8.78 -12.00
CA ALA A 203 -12.50 -8.96 -12.28
C ALA A 203 -11.84 -7.70 -12.90
N ARG A 204 -12.56 -6.58 -13.02
CA ARG A 204 -11.98 -5.29 -13.43
C ARG A 204 -11.46 -4.54 -12.20
N THR A 205 -10.19 -4.18 -12.23
CA THR A 205 -9.51 -3.36 -11.22
C THR A 205 -9.14 -1.97 -11.75
N GLY A 206 -8.71 -1.08 -10.86
CA GLY A 206 -8.30 0.29 -11.17
C GLY A 206 -9.43 1.31 -11.02
N THR A 207 -9.04 2.58 -10.88
CA THR A 207 -9.88 3.71 -10.44
C THR A 207 -11.18 3.91 -11.21
N THR A 208 -11.20 3.70 -12.54
CA THR A 208 -12.45 3.79 -13.33
C THR A 208 -13.39 2.59 -13.11
N ALA A 209 -12.89 1.43 -12.70
CA ALA A 209 -13.71 0.29 -12.29
C ALA A 209 -14.27 0.49 -10.88
N ALA A 210 -13.42 0.88 -9.91
CA ALA A 210 -13.84 1.20 -8.54
C ALA A 210 -14.94 2.27 -8.52
N ARG A 211 -14.73 3.41 -9.19
CA ARG A 211 -15.72 4.51 -9.28
C ARG A 211 -17.00 4.12 -10.02
N LEU A 212 -16.94 3.21 -11.00
CA LEU A 212 -18.14 2.63 -11.64
C LEU A 212 -18.93 1.76 -10.67
N PHE A 213 -18.25 0.88 -9.93
CA PHE A 213 -18.88 -0.04 -8.99
C PHE A 213 -19.46 0.69 -7.78
N TYR A 214 -18.75 1.69 -7.23
CA TYR A 214 -19.25 2.57 -6.17
C TYR A 214 -20.52 3.31 -6.62
N ALA A 215 -20.50 3.94 -7.80
CA ALA A 215 -21.66 4.66 -8.33
C ALA A 215 -22.87 3.73 -8.55
N TYR A 216 -22.63 2.47 -8.88
CA TYR A 216 -23.68 1.45 -9.01
C TYR A 216 -24.19 0.97 -7.65
N ALA A 217 -23.30 0.77 -6.67
CA ALA A 217 -23.64 0.42 -5.29
C ALA A 217 -24.50 1.49 -4.60
N ALA A 218 -24.10 2.76 -4.67
CA ALA A 218 -24.89 3.89 -4.16
C ALA A 218 -26.26 4.01 -4.86
N ALA A 219 -26.33 3.73 -6.17
CA ALA A 219 -27.61 3.71 -6.89
C ALA A 219 -28.52 2.52 -6.49
N LEU A 220 -27.95 1.39 -6.07
CA LEU A 220 -28.66 0.25 -5.50
C LEU A 220 -29.17 0.56 -4.08
N GLU A 221 -28.32 1.15 -3.24
CA GLU A 221 -28.63 1.59 -1.87
C GLU A 221 -29.84 2.54 -1.87
N ALA A 222 -29.78 3.64 -2.64
CA ALA A 222 -30.87 4.60 -2.77
C ALA A 222 -32.13 4.04 -3.46
N ALA A 223 -32.01 2.93 -4.19
CA ALA A 223 -33.16 2.19 -4.73
C ALA A 223 -33.79 1.21 -3.71
N GLY A 224 -33.24 1.09 -2.50
CA GLY A 224 -33.69 0.18 -1.44
C GLY A 224 -33.18 -1.25 -1.58
N ARG A 225 -32.11 -1.49 -2.35
CA ARG A 225 -31.54 -2.82 -2.63
C ARG A 225 -30.27 -3.05 -1.82
N ALA A 226 -30.39 -3.12 -0.49
CA ALA A 226 -29.26 -3.16 0.44
C ALA A 226 -28.29 -4.32 0.18
N ASP A 227 -28.78 -5.56 0.00
CA ASP A 227 -27.94 -6.74 -0.22
C ASP A 227 -27.12 -6.64 -1.53
N ASP A 228 -27.75 -6.13 -2.59
CA ASP A 228 -27.06 -5.84 -3.85
C ASP A 228 -26.05 -4.71 -3.66
N ALA A 229 -26.41 -3.64 -2.95
CA ALA A 229 -25.53 -2.50 -2.72
C ALA A 229 -24.26 -2.89 -1.95
N LEU A 230 -24.40 -3.67 -0.86
CA LEU A 230 -23.29 -4.22 -0.09
C LEU A 230 -22.39 -5.10 -0.97
N THR A 231 -22.97 -5.94 -1.83
CA THR A 231 -22.22 -6.73 -2.83
C THR A 231 -21.43 -5.84 -3.78
N TRP A 232 -21.99 -4.72 -4.23
CA TRP A 232 -21.34 -3.82 -5.18
C TRP A 232 -20.35 -2.84 -4.54
N PHE A 233 -20.50 -2.49 -3.26
CA PHE A 233 -19.45 -1.79 -2.50
C PHE A 233 -18.25 -2.70 -2.22
N MET A 234 -18.45 -4.01 -1.98
CA MET A 234 -17.34 -4.98 -1.90
C MET A 234 -16.59 -5.08 -3.23
N ASN A 235 -17.32 -5.13 -4.36
CA ASN A 235 -16.68 -5.10 -5.69
C ASN A 235 -15.94 -3.77 -5.93
N ALA A 236 -16.47 -2.63 -5.46
CA ALA A 236 -15.82 -1.33 -5.58
C ALA A 236 -14.50 -1.30 -4.82
N ALA A 237 -14.51 -1.64 -3.53
CA ALA A 237 -13.31 -1.75 -2.69
C ALA A 237 -12.27 -2.71 -3.30
N SER A 238 -12.70 -3.90 -3.73
CA SER A 238 -11.81 -4.88 -4.38
C SER A 238 -11.23 -4.44 -5.73
N ALA A 239 -11.76 -3.37 -6.33
CA ALA A 239 -11.24 -2.79 -7.56
C ALA A 239 -10.36 -1.54 -7.31
N ASP A 240 -10.34 -1.02 -6.08
CA ASP A 240 -9.80 0.31 -5.77
C ASP A 240 -8.32 0.29 -5.38
N VAL A 241 -7.47 0.01 -6.38
CA VAL A 241 -6.01 -0.13 -6.21
C VAL A 241 -5.30 1.20 -5.88
N GLU A 242 -6.01 2.33 -5.96
CA GLU A 242 -5.49 3.68 -5.74
C GLU A 242 -6.25 4.44 -4.63
N ASP A 243 -7.05 3.72 -3.81
CA ASP A 243 -7.89 4.28 -2.71
C ASP A 243 -8.74 5.51 -3.13
N ALA A 244 -9.31 5.46 -4.35
CA ALA A 244 -10.00 6.58 -4.98
C ALA A 244 -11.48 6.72 -4.59
N THR A 245 -12.01 5.84 -3.73
CA THR A 245 -13.38 5.85 -3.22
C THR A 245 -13.49 5.45 -1.74
N ASP A 246 -14.49 5.99 -1.05
CA ASP A 246 -14.83 5.65 0.34
C ASP A 246 -15.60 4.30 0.47
N ALA A 247 -15.49 3.40 -0.52
CA ALA A 247 -16.27 2.15 -0.59
C ALA A 247 -16.22 1.33 0.71
N GLU A 248 -15.06 1.31 1.35
CA GLU A 248 -14.83 0.54 2.58
C GLU A 248 -15.53 1.12 3.80
N PHE A 249 -15.58 2.45 3.93
CA PHE A 249 -16.34 3.12 4.99
C PHE A 249 -17.84 2.87 4.82
N ARG A 250 -18.34 2.92 3.59
CA ARG A 250 -19.75 2.64 3.28
C ARG A 250 -20.12 1.17 3.54
N LEU A 251 -19.18 0.23 3.41
CA LEU A 251 -19.36 -1.15 3.89
C LEU A 251 -19.47 -1.23 5.41
N MET A 252 -18.68 -0.48 6.17
CA MET A 252 -18.78 -0.44 7.64
C MET A 252 -20.14 0.12 8.09
N GLU A 253 -20.59 1.23 7.49
CA GLU A 253 -21.92 1.80 7.73
C GLU A 253 -23.05 0.79 7.44
N LEU A 254 -23.05 0.18 6.25
CA LEU A 254 -24.11 -0.73 5.79
C LEU A 254 -24.09 -2.09 6.49
N SER A 255 -22.96 -2.52 7.02
CA SER A 255 -22.84 -3.74 7.84
C SER A 255 -23.21 -3.53 9.31
N GLY A 256 -23.44 -2.29 9.74
CA GLY A 256 -23.83 -1.93 11.10
C GLY A 256 -22.66 -1.80 12.09
N GLY A 257 -21.43 -1.71 11.59
CA GLY A 257 -20.25 -1.44 12.42
C GLY A 257 -20.15 0.05 12.77
N THR A 258 -20.60 0.44 13.96
CA THR A 258 -20.37 1.78 14.51
C THR A 258 -18.90 1.97 14.91
N PRO A 259 -18.17 2.97 14.39
CA PRO A 259 -16.86 3.33 14.91
C PRO A 259 -16.99 3.88 16.34
N ASP A 260 -16.28 3.28 17.29
CA ASP A 260 -16.19 3.77 18.67
C ASP A 260 -15.09 4.84 18.73
N LEU A 261 -15.47 6.10 18.51
CA LEU A 261 -14.56 7.24 18.31
C LEU A 261 -14.64 8.31 19.42
N ASP A 262 -15.11 7.93 20.61
CA ASP A 262 -15.05 8.79 21.80
C ASP A 262 -13.64 8.75 22.44
N GLY A 263 -12.70 9.45 21.80
CA GLY A 263 -11.29 9.53 22.17
C GLY A 263 -10.73 10.96 22.32
N VAL A 264 -11.57 11.99 22.28
CA VAL A 264 -11.16 13.40 22.42
C VAL A 264 -12.14 14.18 23.31
N GLU A 265 -11.86 14.24 24.61
CA GLU A 265 -12.54 15.19 25.50
C GLU A 265 -12.17 16.63 25.12
N SER A 266 -13.16 17.48 24.83
CA SER A 266 -13.00 18.93 24.75
C SER A 266 -13.84 19.63 25.82
N ASP A 267 -13.18 20.00 26.92
CA ASP A 267 -13.80 20.59 28.10
C ASP A 267 -14.21 22.06 27.85
N ALA A 268 -15.53 22.32 27.83
CA ALA A 268 -16.13 23.66 27.76
C ALA A 268 -17.56 23.66 28.33
N ALA A 269 -17.85 24.59 29.24
CA ALA A 269 -19.04 24.54 30.11
C ALA A 269 -20.17 25.54 29.78
N ASP A 270 -21.36 25.23 30.34
CA ASP A 270 -22.56 26.08 30.55
C ASP A 270 -23.30 26.60 29.28
N GLU A 271 -24.64 26.76 29.25
CA GLU A 271 -25.55 27.17 30.34
C GLU A 271 -27.03 26.69 30.15
N ASP A 272 -27.77 26.58 31.26
CA ASP A 272 -29.21 26.29 31.52
C ASP A 272 -30.29 26.26 30.39
N VAL A 273 -31.17 25.23 30.42
CA VAL A 273 -32.65 25.41 30.38
C VAL A 273 -33.40 24.39 31.29
N ALA A 274 -34.27 24.91 32.15
CA ALA A 274 -34.91 24.28 33.31
C ALA A 274 -35.83 23.04 33.13
N ALA A 275 -35.92 22.29 34.25
CA ALA A 275 -36.82 21.20 34.66
C ALA A 275 -38.36 21.50 34.58
N ALA A 276 -39.33 20.65 34.96
CA ALA A 276 -39.44 19.44 35.82
C ALA A 276 -40.82 18.73 35.56
N PRO A 277 -41.36 17.78 36.38
CA PRO A 277 -40.82 16.97 37.48
C PRO A 277 -41.10 15.43 37.35
N ALA A 278 -40.86 14.63 38.40
CA ALA A 278 -40.95 13.15 38.40
C ALA A 278 -41.77 12.55 39.57
N ALA A 279 -42.21 11.28 39.41
CA ALA A 279 -42.62 10.26 40.42
C ALA A 279 -43.13 9.00 39.68
N ASP A 280 -43.03 7.73 40.15
CA ASP A 280 -42.47 7.17 41.40
C ASP A 280 -41.91 5.74 41.14
N SER A 281 -41.36 5.07 42.16
CA SER A 281 -40.50 3.87 42.06
C SER A 281 -41.05 2.61 42.76
N VAL A 282 -40.69 1.42 42.26
CA VAL A 282 -40.74 0.12 42.98
C VAL A 282 -39.57 -0.78 42.53
N VAL A 283 -39.09 -1.68 43.39
CA VAL A 283 -37.83 -2.45 43.28
C VAL A 283 -38.06 -3.95 42.97
N ALA A 284 -36.99 -4.67 42.62
CA ALA A 284 -36.84 -6.10 42.25
C ALA A 284 -37.35 -7.13 43.31
N GLU A 285 -37.29 -8.48 43.17
CA GLU A 285 -36.30 -9.37 42.52
C GLU A 285 -36.91 -10.79 42.14
N PRO A 286 -36.22 -11.94 41.91
CA PRO A 286 -36.14 -12.57 40.56
C PRO A 286 -36.56 -14.07 40.41
N ALA A 287 -36.32 -14.59 39.18
CA ALA A 287 -36.12 -16.02 38.78
C ALA A 287 -37.36 -16.94 38.60
N PRO A 288 -37.28 -18.12 37.92
CA PRO A 288 -36.23 -18.70 37.06
C PRO A 288 -36.69 -19.29 35.68
N ALA A 289 -35.70 -19.67 34.84
CA ALA A 289 -35.64 -20.73 33.80
C ALA A 289 -36.88 -21.18 32.95
N SER A 290 -36.66 -21.28 31.63
CA SER A 290 -37.62 -21.76 30.61
C SER A 290 -37.72 -23.29 30.47
N PRO A 291 -38.90 -23.87 30.16
CA PRO A 291 -39.08 -25.28 29.78
C PRO A 291 -39.25 -25.52 28.26
N GLU A 292 -39.03 -26.77 27.83
CA GLU A 292 -39.28 -27.24 26.45
C GLU A 292 -40.79 -27.44 26.13
N PRO A 293 -41.22 -27.33 24.85
CA PRO A 293 -42.62 -27.50 24.46
C PRO A 293 -43.03 -28.98 24.30
N GLN A 294 -44.21 -29.35 24.81
CA GLN A 294 -44.87 -30.64 24.54
C GLN A 294 -46.14 -30.50 23.70
N THR A 295 -46.51 -31.57 23.00
CA THR A 295 -47.52 -31.61 21.94
C THR A 295 -48.98 -31.66 22.46
N PRO A 296 -49.92 -30.89 21.88
CA PRO A 296 -51.37 -31.15 21.97
C PRO A 296 -51.85 -32.13 20.88
N ALA A 297 -52.96 -32.86 21.12
CA ALA A 297 -53.44 -33.89 20.19
C ALA A 297 -54.98 -34.01 20.08
N ARG A 298 -55.47 -34.32 18.85
CA ARG A 298 -56.83 -34.80 18.46
C ARG A 298 -58.02 -33.85 18.73
N VAL A 299 -59.15 -33.85 17.98
CA VAL A 299 -59.65 -34.43 16.69
C VAL A 299 -60.62 -33.36 16.05
N VAL A 300 -61.35 -33.49 14.93
CA VAL A 300 -61.89 -34.60 14.07
C VAL A 300 -62.15 -34.09 12.63
N ALA A 301 -62.39 -35.01 11.67
CA ALA A 301 -63.33 -34.97 10.51
C ALA A 301 -63.51 -33.69 9.65
N GLU A 302 -63.71 -33.70 8.32
CA GLU A 302 -63.86 -34.72 7.24
C GLU A 302 -63.91 -33.94 5.88
N PRO A 303 -63.88 -34.56 4.68
CA PRO A 303 -63.13 -35.74 4.20
C PRO A 303 -62.29 -35.44 2.92
N GLU A 304 -61.38 -36.35 2.52
CA GLU A 304 -60.62 -36.24 1.26
C GLU A 304 -61.24 -37.06 0.09
N PRO A 305 -61.04 -36.65 -1.18
CA PRO A 305 -61.19 -37.52 -2.36
C PRO A 305 -59.92 -38.36 -2.61
N ALA A 306 -60.08 -39.58 -3.13
CA ALA A 306 -59.04 -40.61 -3.09
C ALA A 306 -57.97 -40.54 -4.21
N VAL A 307 -56.77 -41.04 -3.87
CA VAL A 307 -55.69 -41.40 -4.80
C VAL A 307 -56.05 -42.69 -5.57
N ALA A 308 -55.54 -42.84 -6.80
CA ALA A 308 -55.61 -44.08 -7.58
C ALA A 308 -54.21 -44.54 -8.00
N GLU A 309 -53.86 -45.78 -7.66
CA GLU A 309 -52.73 -46.52 -8.26
C GLU A 309 -53.25 -47.45 -9.40
N PRO A 310 -52.51 -48.45 -9.94
CA PRO A 310 -52.04 -48.33 -11.30
C PRO A 310 -52.59 -49.42 -12.24
N VAL A 311 -52.49 -49.18 -13.56
CA VAL A 311 -52.74 -50.21 -14.59
C VAL A 311 -51.61 -50.16 -15.61
N ALA A 312 -51.05 -51.32 -15.94
CA ALA A 312 -49.92 -51.45 -16.85
C ALA A 312 -50.35 -51.56 -18.33
N ALA A 313 -49.48 -51.10 -19.24
CA ALA A 313 -49.56 -51.36 -20.68
C ALA A 313 -48.16 -51.63 -21.26
N GLU A 314 -48.13 -52.55 -22.22
CA GLU A 314 -47.00 -53.32 -22.78
C GLU A 314 -45.81 -52.53 -23.40
N PRO A 315 -44.64 -53.18 -23.60
CA PRO A 315 -43.42 -52.50 -24.04
C PRO A 315 -43.38 -52.18 -25.55
N VAL A 316 -42.75 -51.06 -25.89
CA VAL A 316 -42.35 -50.72 -27.27
C VAL A 316 -40.83 -50.80 -27.38
N VAL A 317 -40.35 -51.40 -28.47
CA VAL A 317 -38.93 -51.73 -28.69
C VAL A 317 -38.10 -50.48 -28.95
N SER A 318 -37.00 -50.31 -28.21
CA SER A 318 -35.90 -49.41 -28.57
C SER A 318 -34.83 -50.17 -29.36
N GLU A 319 -34.63 -49.78 -30.63
CA GLU A 319 -33.54 -50.33 -31.45
C GLU A 319 -32.18 -49.74 -31.03
N PRO A 320 -31.10 -50.54 -30.99
CA PRO A 320 -29.79 -50.07 -30.55
C PRO A 320 -29.06 -49.29 -31.67
N VAL A 321 -29.05 -47.96 -31.57
CA VAL A 321 -28.17 -47.12 -32.41
C VAL A 321 -26.73 -47.28 -31.92
N VAL A 322 -26.00 -48.22 -32.53
CA VAL A 322 -24.58 -48.45 -32.28
C VAL A 322 -23.77 -47.26 -32.78
N THR A 323 -23.33 -46.40 -31.86
CA THR A 323 -22.30 -45.38 -32.12
C THR A 323 -20.96 -46.08 -32.35
N LYS A 324 -20.64 -46.33 -33.63
CA LYS A 324 -19.32 -46.82 -34.02
C LYS A 324 -18.23 -45.82 -33.61
N PRO A 325 -17.05 -46.27 -33.16
CA PRO A 325 -15.91 -45.38 -32.99
C PRO A 325 -15.51 -44.80 -34.36
N VAL A 326 -15.27 -43.49 -34.40
CA VAL A 326 -14.67 -42.84 -35.57
C VAL A 326 -13.18 -43.22 -35.58
N ALA A 327 -12.82 -44.14 -36.47
CA ALA A 327 -11.42 -44.41 -36.76
C ALA A 327 -10.80 -43.19 -37.45
N ALA A 328 -9.58 -42.82 -37.07
CA ALA A 328 -8.80 -41.83 -37.81
C ALA A 328 -8.50 -42.37 -39.22
N GLU A 329 -8.78 -41.58 -40.26
CA GLU A 329 -8.39 -41.96 -41.62
C GLU A 329 -6.86 -41.85 -41.78
N PRO A 330 -6.22 -42.83 -42.44
CA PRO A 330 -4.77 -42.81 -42.62
C PRO A 330 -4.37 -41.79 -43.69
N VAL A 331 -3.46 -40.88 -43.35
CA VAL A 331 -2.79 -40.02 -44.33
C VAL A 331 -1.83 -40.89 -45.15
N GLU A 332 -2.20 -41.22 -46.40
CA GLU A 332 -1.33 -41.94 -47.33
C GLU A 332 -0.05 -41.13 -47.64
N THR A 333 1.08 -41.57 -47.11
CA THR A 333 2.40 -41.05 -47.47
C THR A 333 2.82 -41.59 -48.84
N LYS A 334 2.51 -40.84 -49.90
CA LYS A 334 3.07 -41.11 -51.24
C LYS A 334 4.59 -40.85 -51.22
N PRO A 335 5.44 -41.82 -51.63
CA PRO A 335 6.86 -41.58 -51.79
C PRO A 335 7.09 -40.71 -53.03
N VAL A 336 7.65 -39.51 -52.82
CA VAL A 336 8.24 -38.70 -53.90
C VAL A 336 9.71 -39.12 -54.02
N ALA A 337 10.18 -39.28 -55.25
CA ALA A 337 11.54 -39.75 -55.53
C ALA A 337 12.60 -38.71 -55.12
N ALA A 338 13.81 -39.18 -54.84
CA ALA A 338 14.95 -38.32 -54.64
C ALA A 338 15.33 -37.64 -55.97
N GLU A 339 15.27 -36.31 -56.02
CA GLU A 339 15.81 -35.50 -57.10
C GLU A 339 16.91 -34.60 -56.53
N THR A 340 18.13 -34.78 -57.03
CA THR A 340 19.33 -34.08 -56.54
C THR A 340 19.42 -32.69 -57.14
N ALA A 341 19.44 -31.66 -56.30
CA ALA A 341 19.71 -30.28 -56.70
C ALA A 341 20.82 -29.68 -55.82
N ASP A 342 21.96 -29.34 -56.42
CA ASP A 342 23.08 -28.71 -55.73
C ASP A 342 22.73 -27.31 -55.24
N VAL A 343 23.00 -27.02 -53.96
CA VAL A 343 23.04 -25.66 -53.41
C VAL A 343 24.38 -25.50 -52.69
N VAL A 344 25.19 -24.57 -53.19
CA VAL A 344 26.58 -24.35 -52.73
C VAL A 344 26.60 -23.62 -51.38
N VAL A 345 27.29 -24.21 -50.41
CA VAL A 345 27.66 -23.54 -49.15
C VAL A 345 29.03 -22.87 -49.34
N PRO A 346 29.18 -21.55 -49.12
CA PRO A 346 30.49 -20.91 -49.09
C PRO A 346 31.15 -21.09 -47.72
N GLU A 347 32.39 -21.61 -47.69
CA GLU A 347 33.22 -21.63 -46.49
C GLU A 347 33.69 -20.21 -46.12
N PRO A 348 33.68 -19.81 -44.83
CA PRO A 348 34.52 -18.74 -44.34
C PRO A 348 35.96 -19.26 -44.18
N ALA A 349 36.93 -18.59 -44.82
CA ALA A 349 38.33 -19.00 -44.78
C ALA A 349 38.96 -18.83 -43.38
N ALA A 350 39.83 -19.76 -43.00
CA ALA A 350 40.58 -19.69 -41.75
C ALA A 350 41.86 -18.83 -41.90
N GLU A 351 42.06 -17.89 -40.97
CA GLU A 351 43.36 -17.29 -40.66
C GLU A 351 43.79 -17.64 -39.22
N PRO A 352 45.10 -17.67 -38.90
CA PRO A 352 45.61 -18.46 -37.80
C PRO A 352 45.43 -17.82 -36.41
N VAL A 353 45.00 -18.64 -35.45
CA VAL A 353 44.99 -18.28 -34.02
C VAL A 353 46.41 -17.95 -33.55
N ARG A 354 46.58 -16.77 -32.95
CA ARG A 354 47.76 -16.45 -32.16
C ARG A 354 47.51 -16.85 -30.71
N GLU A 355 48.28 -17.82 -30.24
CA GLU A 355 48.31 -18.23 -28.84
C GLU A 355 48.81 -17.07 -27.96
N VAL A 356 47.94 -16.58 -27.07
CA VAL A 356 48.28 -15.64 -26.00
C VAL A 356 47.66 -16.22 -24.73
N ALA A 357 48.49 -16.56 -23.75
CA ALA A 357 48.01 -17.08 -22.48
C ALA A 357 47.23 -15.99 -21.73
N ALA A 358 45.95 -16.25 -21.44
CA ALA A 358 45.18 -15.43 -20.54
C ALA A 358 45.49 -15.86 -19.10
N GLU A 359 46.18 -15.01 -18.35
CA GLU A 359 46.19 -15.08 -16.89
C GLU A 359 44.77 -14.76 -16.36
N PRO A 360 44.34 -15.36 -15.23
CA PRO A 360 43.00 -15.13 -14.71
C PRO A 360 42.88 -13.68 -14.21
N VAL A 361 42.11 -12.87 -14.95
CA VAL A 361 41.66 -11.56 -14.46
C VAL A 361 40.65 -11.82 -13.35
N VAL A 362 41.12 -11.78 -12.10
CA VAL A 362 40.24 -11.68 -10.93
C VAL A 362 39.66 -10.28 -10.94
N GLU A 363 38.40 -10.15 -11.33
CA GLU A 363 37.67 -8.89 -11.26
C GLU A 363 37.50 -8.52 -9.79
N ALA A 364 38.18 -7.44 -9.37
CA ALA A 364 38.17 -7.01 -7.98
C ALA A 364 36.80 -6.41 -7.63
N ALA A 365 36.28 -6.78 -6.46
CA ALA A 365 35.05 -6.19 -5.93
C ALA A 365 35.19 -4.65 -5.85
N PRO A 366 34.12 -3.89 -6.14
CA PRO A 366 34.17 -2.43 -6.11
C PRO A 366 34.54 -1.93 -4.71
N GLU A 367 35.49 -0.99 -4.62
CA GLU A 367 35.87 -0.40 -3.34
C GLU A 367 34.69 0.38 -2.72
N PRO A 368 34.45 0.28 -1.40
CA PRO A 368 33.33 0.93 -0.75
C PRO A 368 33.42 2.46 -0.86
N VAL A 369 32.36 3.08 -1.37
CA VAL A 369 32.28 4.53 -1.63
C VAL A 369 32.29 5.30 -0.30
N ARG A 370 33.47 5.72 0.13
CA ARG A 370 33.62 6.50 1.38
C ARG A 370 32.98 7.88 1.27
N SER A 371 31.85 8.03 1.94
CA SER A 371 31.18 9.31 2.17
C SER A 371 32.16 10.35 2.76
N THR A 372 32.10 11.58 2.26
CA THR A 372 32.97 12.69 2.70
C THR A 372 32.32 13.57 3.78
N ARG A 373 31.19 13.12 4.36
CA ARG A 373 30.58 13.73 5.55
C ARG A 373 31.50 13.54 6.77
N LYS A 374 31.45 14.47 7.73
CA LYS A 374 32.24 14.37 8.97
C LYS A 374 31.61 13.33 9.90
N SER A 375 32.24 12.17 10.06
CA SER A 375 31.73 11.13 10.95
C SER A 375 31.59 11.63 12.39
N ARG A 376 30.37 11.55 12.92
CA ARG A 376 30.06 11.75 14.34
C ARG A 376 30.04 10.38 15.00
N ARG A 377 31.23 9.88 15.35
CA ARG A 377 31.37 8.62 16.11
C ARG A 377 30.41 8.65 17.32
N PRO A 378 29.61 7.59 17.57
CA PRO A 378 28.60 7.59 18.63
C PRO A 378 29.22 7.87 20.01
N PRO A 379 28.46 8.46 20.96
CA PRO A 379 28.98 8.84 22.26
C PRO A 379 29.50 7.61 23.02
N SER A 380 30.69 7.72 23.61
CA SER A 380 31.33 6.60 24.31
C SER A 380 30.50 6.14 25.50
N GLY A 381 29.92 4.93 25.41
CA GLY A 381 29.02 4.35 26.41
C GLY A 381 27.59 4.12 25.91
N SER A 382 27.20 4.63 24.73
CA SER A 382 25.90 4.31 24.16
C SER A 382 25.77 2.85 23.72
N LEU A 383 24.56 2.29 23.77
CA LEU A 383 24.21 0.92 23.32
C LEU A 383 24.92 0.55 22.01
N VAL A 384 24.74 1.37 20.97
CA VAL A 384 25.25 1.13 19.61
C VAL A 384 26.79 1.08 19.51
N ALA A 385 27.53 1.57 20.52
CA ALA A 385 28.99 1.60 20.49
C ALA A 385 29.64 0.21 20.70
N GLY A 386 28.85 -0.83 20.98
CA GLY A 386 29.28 -2.22 21.07
C GLY A 386 29.23 -3.03 19.77
N TYR A 387 28.64 -2.48 18.70
CA TYR A 387 28.26 -3.23 17.49
C TYR A 387 28.87 -2.60 16.23
N ASP A 388 29.13 -3.41 15.20
CA ASP A 388 29.78 -2.98 13.95
C ASP A 388 28.87 -3.00 12.71
N ALA A 389 27.65 -3.56 12.83
CA ALA A 389 26.56 -3.36 11.86
C ALA A 389 25.18 -3.43 12.55
N LEU A 390 24.15 -2.89 11.87
CA LEU A 390 22.75 -2.98 12.29
C LEU A 390 21.93 -3.81 11.29
N LEU A 391 21.10 -4.73 11.80
CA LEU A 391 20.14 -5.52 11.03
C LEU A 391 18.72 -5.13 11.50
N LEU A 392 18.10 -4.18 10.81
CA LEU A 392 16.79 -3.60 11.14
C LEU A 392 15.65 -4.38 10.45
N ASP A 393 14.53 -4.64 11.15
CA ASP A 393 13.24 -4.78 10.46
C ASP A 393 12.74 -3.44 9.89
N LEU A 394 11.62 -3.43 9.17
CA LEU A 394 11.02 -2.27 8.53
C LEU A 394 9.67 -1.89 9.14
N ASP A 395 8.71 -2.82 9.15
CA ASP A 395 7.27 -2.58 9.29
C ASP A 395 6.85 -2.54 10.77
N GLY A 396 7.06 -1.38 11.42
CA GLY A 396 6.91 -1.16 12.86
C GLY A 396 8.19 -0.65 13.54
N THR A 397 9.34 -0.81 12.86
CA THR A 397 10.68 -0.46 13.38
C THR A 397 11.30 0.76 12.68
N VAL A 398 11.11 0.89 11.36
CA VAL A 398 11.67 2.00 10.54
C VAL A 398 10.55 2.87 9.98
N PHE A 399 9.43 2.28 9.58
CA PHE A 399 8.22 2.97 9.16
C PHE A 399 6.96 2.23 9.61
N ALA A 400 5.83 2.93 9.67
CA ALA A 400 4.52 2.37 9.96
C ALA A 400 3.53 2.90 8.91
N GLY A 401 2.98 1.99 8.09
CA GLY A 401 2.23 2.38 6.89
C GLY A 401 3.08 3.28 5.98
N HIS A 402 2.54 4.44 5.62
CA HIS A 402 3.19 5.41 4.73
C HIS A 402 4.07 6.45 5.48
N SER A 403 4.26 6.33 6.79
CA SER A 403 5.02 7.29 7.61
C SER A 403 6.29 6.70 8.22
N PRO A 404 7.43 7.43 8.26
CA PRO A 404 8.60 6.98 8.99
C PRO A 404 8.32 6.96 10.50
N VAL A 405 8.87 5.97 11.21
CA VAL A 405 8.78 5.91 12.68
C VAL A 405 9.48 7.15 13.28
N PRO A 406 8.89 7.82 14.28
CA PRO A 406 9.50 8.97 14.93
C PRO A 406 10.96 8.72 15.35
N ASN A 407 11.81 9.73 15.16
CA ASN A 407 13.25 9.69 15.44
C ASN A 407 14.09 8.68 14.63
N ALA A 408 13.50 7.80 13.82
CA ALA A 408 14.21 6.75 13.08
C ALA A 408 15.26 7.32 12.11
N ALA A 409 14.83 8.13 11.13
CA ALA A 409 15.72 8.67 10.10
C ALA A 409 16.82 9.58 10.68
N GLU A 410 16.49 10.45 11.66
CA GLU A 410 17.49 11.29 12.30
C GLU A 410 18.53 10.46 13.08
N THR A 411 18.09 9.40 13.76
CA THR A 411 18.99 8.53 14.51
C THR A 411 19.93 7.77 13.58
N LEU A 412 19.42 7.20 12.49
CA LEU A 412 20.26 6.46 11.53
C LEU A 412 21.23 7.39 10.78
N GLU A 413 20.84 8.61 10.38
CA GLU A 413 21.79 9.58 9.78
C GLU A 413 22.90 10.03 10.77
N ARG A 414 22.64 9.92 12.08
CA ARG A 414 23.63 10.21 13.14
C ARG A 414 24.61 9.06 13.39
N LEU A 415 24.44 7.90 12.77
CA LEU A 415 25.34 6.74 12.89
C LEU A 415 26.27 6.62 11.69
N ASP A 416 27.47 6.10 11.95
CA ASP A 416 28.52 5.83 10.95
C ASP A 416 28.78 4.32 10.92
N LEU A 417 27.72 3.54 10.69
CA LEU A 417 27.69 2.07 10.73
C LEU A 417 26.98 1.48 9.50
N PRO A 418 27.49 0.38 8.93
CA PRO A 418 26.74 -0.47 8.00
C PRO A 418 25.36 -0.82 8.55
N THR A 419 24.32 -0.55 7.77
CA THR A 419 22.92 -0.72 8.16
C THR A 419 22.23 -1.53 7.07
N PHE A 420 21.59 -2.62 7.45
CA PHE A 420 20.88 -3.54 6.55
C PHE A 420 19.42 -3.65 6.97
N PHE A 421 18.53 -3.72 5.98
CA PHE A 421 17.09 -3.72 6.13
C PHE A 421 16.55 -5.12 5.80
N VAL A 422 15.99 -5.82 6.78
CA VAL A 422 15.77 -7.27 6.80
C VAL A 422 14.29 -7.57 6.98
N THR A 423 13.52 -7.53 5.89
CA THR A 423 12.05 -7.64 5.93
C THR A 423 11.55 -9.05 5.61
N ASN A 424 10.51 -9.47 6.34
CA ASN A 424 9.74 -10.67 6.02
C ASN A 424 8.82 -10.50 4.80
N ASN A 425 8.61 -9.28 4.30
CA ASN A 425 7.73 -9.01 3.17
C ASN A 425 8.36 -9.49 1.85
N ALA A 426 7.68 -10.41 1.16
CA ALA A 426 8.10 -11.01 -0.11
C ALA A 426 7.49 -10.34 -1.36
N SER A 427 6.61 -9.35 -1.17
CA SER A 427 5.85 -8.76 -2.29
C SER A 427 6.68 -7.81 -3.15
N ARG A 428 7.54 -7.00 -2.51
CA ARG A 428 8.42 -6.00 -3.14
C ARG A 428 9.84 -6.54 -3.33
N ARG A 429 10.54 -6.03 -4.35
CA ARG A 429 11.94 -6.32 -4.65
C ARG A 429 12.90 -5.38 -3.88
N PRO A 430 14.20 -5.72 -3.74
CA PRO A 430 15.17 -4.92 -2.98
C PRO A 430 15.33 -3.47 -3.49
N ASP A 431 15.21 -3.26 -4.80
CA ASP A 431 15.21 -1.95 -5.45
C ASP A 431 14.00 -1.11 -5.05
N ALA A 432 12.79 -1.65 -5.19
CA ALA A 432 11.55 -0.97 -4.78
C ALA A 432 11.48 -0.69 -3.26
N VAL A 433 12.10 -1.53 -2.43
CA VAL A 433 12.22 -1.28 -0.98
C VAL A 433 13.23 -0.17 -0.68
N ALA A 434 14.39 -0.14 -1.36
CA ALA A 434 15.39 0.92 -1.19
C ALA A 434 14.90 2.28 -1.72
N GLU A 435 14.14 2.28 -2.82
CA GLU A 435 13.46 3.48 -3.35
C GLU A 435 12.47 4.01 -2.31
N HIS A 436 11.59 3.16 -1.78
CA HIS A 436 10.62 3.57 -0.75
C HIS A 436 11.26 4.08 0.54
N LEU A 437 12.33 3.45 1.01
CA LEU A 437 13.13 3.95 2.13
C LEU A 437 13.73 5.34 1.84
N THR A 438 14.09 5.62 0.58
CA THR A 438 14.61 6.92 0.16
C THR A 438 13.51 7.99 0.11
N GLU A 439 12.29 7.64 -0.32
CA GLU A 439 11.10 8.51 -0.24
C GLU A 439 10.81 8.94 1.22
N LEU A 440 10.90 7.98 2.15
CA LEU A 440 10.71 8.19 3.60
C LEU A 440 11.90 8.90 4.28
N GLY A 441 12.91 9.34 3.52
CA GLY A 441 14.03 10.16 4.00
C GLY A 441 15.23 9.38 4.56
N PHE A 442 15.26 8.05 4.43
CA PHE A 442 16.43 7.24 4.79
C PHE A 442 17.48 7.24 3.67
N THR A 443 18.71 6.81 3.99
CA THR A 443 19.73 6.51 2.98
C THR A 443 19.86 5.00 2.86
N ALA A 444 19.32 4.42 1.78
CA ALA A 444 19.34 3.00 1.50
C ALA A 444 19.78 2.72 0.05
N THR A 445 20.36 1.55 -0.19
CA THR A 445 20.62 1.01 -1.53
C THR A 445 20.08 -0.43 -1.62
N PRO A 446 19.83 -0.97 -2.83
CA PRO A 446 19.28 -2.33 -2.99
C PRO A 446 20.14 -3.41 -2.34
N GLU A 447 21.46 -3.22 -2.26
CA GLU A 447 22.41 -4.14 -1.63
C GLU A 447 22.31 -4.18 -0.10
N GLN A 448 21.77 -3.11 0.51
CA GLN A 448 21.48 -3.05 1.94
C GLN A 448 20.16 -3.75 2.31
N VAL A 449 19.31 -4.06 1.33
CA VAL A 449 18.01 -4.73 1.57
C VAL A 449 18.17 -6.25 1.45
N VAL A 450 17.56 -6.97 2.39
CA VAL A 450 17.52 -8.42 2.46
C VAL A 450 16.06 -8.84 2.64
N THR A 451 15.48 -9.51 1.65
CA THR A 451 14.06 -9.91 1.69
C THR A 451 13.90 -11.41 1.86
N SER A 452 12.80 -11.82 2.48
CA SER A 452 12.40 -13.24 2.57
C SER A 452 12.20 -13.90 1.20
N ALA A 453 11.89 -13.13 0.14
CA ALA A 453 11.82 -13.62 -1.23
C ALA A 453 13.21 -14.06 -1.75
N GLN A 454 14.26 -13.27 -1.48
CA GLN A 454 15.63 -13.63 -1.83
C GLN A 454 16.11 -14.88 -1.10
N SER A 455 15.91 -14.93 0.23
CA SER A 455 16.31 -16.10 1.01
C SER A 455 15.50 -17.34 0.65
N GLY A 456 14.23 -17.20 0.28
CA GLY A 456 13.40 -18.30 -0.22
C GLY A 456 13.85 -18.81 -1.60
N ALA A 457 14.19 -17.92 -2.53
CA ALA A 457 14.76 -18.28 -3.83
C ALA A 457 16.14 -18.96 -3.68
N ARG A 458 17.01 -18.44 -2.81
CA ARG A 458 18.29 -19.08 -2.47
C ARG A 458 18.09 -20.47 -1.88
N LEU A 459 17.14 -20.63 -0.94
CA LEU A 459 16.82 -21.92 -0.33
C LEU A 459 16.25 -22.94 -1.34
N LEU A 460 15.49 -22.50 -2.36
CA LEU A 460 15.13 -23.37 -3.49
C LEU A 460 16.38 -23.86 -4.25
N ALA A 461 17.30 -22.95 -4.58
CA ALA A 461 18.50 -23.27 -5.36
C ALA A 461 19.51 -24.16 -4.61
N GLU A 462 19.45 -24.17 -3.27
CA GLU A 462 20.20 -25.11 -2.43
C GLU A 462 19.60 -26.53 -2.43
N HIS A 463 18.34 -26.69 -2.85
CA HIS A 463 17.62 -27.97 -2.87
C HIS A 463 17.30 -28.49 -4.28
N LEU A 464 17.44 -27.68 -5.33
CA LEU A 464 17.03 -27.99 -6.70
C LEU A 464 18.18 -27.81 -7.71
N GLU A 465 18.28 -28.74 -8.66
CA GLU A 465 19.22 -28.65 -9.78
C GLU A 465 18.87 -27.46 -10.70
N PRO A 466 19.83 -26.73 -11.28
CA PRO A 466 19.57 -25.62 -12.19
C PRO A 466 18.65 -25.99 -13.37
N GLY A 467 17.68 -25.13 -13.69
CA GLY A 467 16.64 -25.43 -14.68
C GLY A 467 15.50 -26.34 -14.17
N SER A 468 15.51 -26.74 -12.90
CA SER A 468 14.32 -27.27 -12.22
C SER A 468 13.16 -26.27 -12.26
N ARG A 469 11.94 -26.76 -12.04
CA ARG A 469 10.72 -25.96 -12.06
C ARG A 469 10.13 -25.79 -10.67
N ALA A 470 9.80 -24.56 -10.28
CA ALA A 470 9.03 -24.24 -9.09
C ALA A 470 7.66 -23.64 -9.45
N LEU A 471 6.63 -23.96 -8.69
CA LEU A 471 5.33 -23.30 -8.73
C LEU A 471 5.35 -22.15 -7.71
N VAL A 472 5.03 -20.95 -8.15
CA VAL A 472 5.09 -19.74 -7.30
C VAL A 472 3.68 -19.28 -6.93
N LEU A 473 3.43 -19.09 -5.64
CA LEU A 473 2.32 -18.32 -5.09
C LEU A 473 2.90 -17.02 -4.52
N GLY A 474 2.24 -15.89 -4.77
CA GLY A 474 2.78 -14.57 -4.45
C GLY A 474 3.06 -13.71 -5.69
N SER A 475 3.57 -12.50 -5.43
CA SER A 475 3.76 -11.43 -6.41
C SER A 475 4.76 -11.77 -7.54
N GLU A 476 4.74 -10.96 -8.62
CA GLU A 476 5.78 -11.05 -9.65
C GLU A 476 7.19 -10.68 -9.13
N GLY A 477 7.30 -10.02 -7.97
CA GLY A 477 8.58 -9.79 -7.28
C GLY A 477 9.21 -11.11 -6.84
N LEU A 478 8.47 -11.95 -6.12
CA LEU A 478 8.91 -13.30 -5.74
C LEU A 478 9.22 -14.18 -6.96
N VAL A 479 8.38 -14.10 -7.99
CA VAL A 479 8.62 -14.80 -9.27
C VAL A 479 9.94 -14.39 -9.90
N GLN A 480 10.33 -13.11 -9.80
CA GLN A 480 11.58 -12.62 -10.37
C GLN A 480 12.80 -13.12 -9.59
N GLU A 481 12.79 -13.12 -8.25
CA GLU A 481 13.88 -13.70 -7.45
C GLU A 481 14.09 -15.19 -7.76
N VAL A 482 13.00 -15.96 -7.96
CA VAL A 482 13.05 -17.38 -8.36
C VAL A 482 13.67 -17.57 -9.76
N ARG A 483 13.38 -16.66 -10.70
CA ARG A 483 14.01 -16.68 -12.04
C ARG A 483 15.50 -16.35 -11.98
N GLU A 484 15.91 -15.41 -11.13
CA GLU A 484 17.30 -14.94 -11.03
C GLU A 484 18.25 -15.99 -10.41
N VAL A 485 17.75 -16.88 -9.55
CA VAL A 485 18.50 -18.08 -9.11
C VAL A 485 18.51 -19.24 -10.13
N GLY A 486 17.98 -19.04 -11.34
CA GLY A 486 18.04 -20.01 -12.43
C GLY A 486 16.97 -21.12 -12.39
N ILE A 487 15.85 -20.87 -11.69
CA ILE A 487 14.73 -21.82 -11.56
C ILE A 487 13.57 -21.38 -12.47
N ALA A 488 12.99 -22.34 -13.19
CA ALA A 488 11.86 -22.09 -14.08
C ALA A 488 10.56 -21.94 -13.28
N VAL A 489 9.78 -20.90 -13.54
CA VAL A 489 8.51 -20.65 -12.84
C VAL A 489 7.33 -21.26 -13.59
N THR A 490 6.39 -21.84 -12.85
CA THR A 490 5.02 -22.14 -13.29
C THR A 490 3.99 -21.62 -12.29
N ARG A 491 2.71 -21.66 -12.67
CA ARG A 491 1.55 -21.39 -11.80
C ARG A 491 0.59 -22.61 -11.74
N SER A 492 0.99 -23.80 -12.23
CA SER A 492 0.14 -25.00 -12.19
C SER A 492 0.88 -26.30 -11.80
N ALA A 493 0.16 -27.21 -11.15
CA ALA A 493 0.63 -28.52 -10.71
C ALA A 493 0.75 -29.56 -11.85
N ASP A 494 -0.05 -29.43 -12.92
CA ASP A 494 0.04 -30.32 -14.10
C ASP A 494 1.41 -30.24 -14.80
N ASP A 495 2.08 -29.10 -14.65
CA ASP A 495 3.44 -28.81 -15.11
C ASP A 495 4.52 -29.55 -14.29
N ARG A 496 4.13 -30.32 -13.27
CA ARG A 496 4.97 -31.13 -12.35
C ARG A 496 6.17 -30.36 -11.79
N PRO A 497 5.92 -29.27 -11.03
CA PRO A 497 6.98 -28.55 -10.33
C PRO A 497 7.69 -29.48 -9.32
N ALA A 498 8.99 -29.29 -9.16
CA ALA A 498 9.80 -29.95 -8.14
C ALA A 498 9.65 -29.29 -6.75
N ALA A 499 9.20 -28.02 -6.73
CA ALA A 499 8.91 -27.29 -5.50
C ALA A 499 7.71 -26.34 -5.65
N VAL A 500 7.07 -26.00 -4.54
CA VAL A 500 6.18 -24.87 -4.35
C VAL A 500 6.89 -23.83 -3.50
N ILE A 501 6.91 -22.57 -3.91
CA ILE A 501 7.30 -21.44 -3.06
C ILE A 501 6.14 -20.48 -2.89
N GLN A 502 5.86 -20.08 -1.65
CA GLN A 502 4.70 -19.29 -1.27
C GLN A 502 5.08 -18.06 -0.47
N GLY A 503 4.82 -16.88 -1.04
CA GLY A 503 4.82 -15.61 -0.35
C GLY A 503 3.52 -14.85 -0.56
N TYR A 504 3.37 -13.73 0.15
CA TYR A 504 2.14 -12.94 0.12
C TYR A 504 1.85 -12.33 -1.27
N SER A 505 0.58 -12.39 -1.68
CA SER A 505 -0.04 -11.50 -2.67
C SER A 505 -1.51 -11.31 -2.28
N PRO A 506 -2.10 -10.11 -2.44
CA PRO A 506 -3.55 -9.93 -2.28
C PRO A 506 -4.37 -10.80 -3.25
N ASP A 507 -3.83 -11.12 -4.43
CA ASP A 507 -4.50 -11.92 -5.46
C ASP A 507 -4.56 -13.43 -5.16
N THR A 508 -3.82 -13.94 -4.16
CA THR A 508 -3.66 -15.39 -3.90
C THR A 508 -4.93 -16.01 -3.33
N GLY A 509 -5.86 -16.34 -4.21
CA GLY A 509 -7.14 -16.98 -3.90
C GLY A 509 -7.12 -18.51 -3.94
N TRP A 510 -8.32 -19.09 -3.78
CA TRP A 510 -8.55 -20.54 -3.71
C TRP A 510 -7.92 -21.37 -4.84
N ALA A 511 -7.84 -20.82 -6.05
CA ALA A 511 -7.26 -21.51 -7.21
C ALA A 511 -5.76 -21.78 -7.03
N GLU A 512 -4.97 -20.76 -6.67
CA GLU A 512 -3.52 -20.90 -6.44
C GLU A 512 -3.24 -21.86 -5.28
N LEU A 513 -3.97 -21.71 -4.18
CA LEU A 513 -3.86 -22.59 -2.99
C LEU A 513 -4.21 -24.05 -3.32
N SER A 514 -5.10 -24.28 -4.30
CA SER A 514 -5.43 -25.63 -4.79
C SER A 514 -4.32 -26.21 -5.66
N GLU A 515 -3.73 -25.45 -6.58
CA GLU A 515 -2.57 -25.88 -7.37
C GLU A 515 -1.36 -26.17 -6.45
N ALA A 516 -1.13 -25.35 -5.42
CA ALA A 516 -0.14 -25.61 -4.37
C ALA A 516 -0.39 -26.96 -3.69
N ALA A 517 -1.61 -27.19 -3.19
CA ALA A 517 -1.96 -28.41 -2.49
C ALA A 517 -1.84 -29.66 -3.38
N LEU A 518 -2.14 -29.55 -4.68
CA LEU A 518 -1.93 -30.61 -5.66
C LEU A 518 -0.44 -30.94 -5.86
N ALA A 519 0.40 -29.91 -6.06
CA ALA A 519 1.85 -30.07 -6.24
C ALA A 519 2.53 -30.67 -4.98
N ILE A 520 2.19 -30.16 -3.79
CA ILE A 520 2.71 -30.65 -2.50
C ILE A 520 2.29 -32.11 -2.28
N ARG A 521 1.02 -32.46 -2.56
CA ARG A 521 0.54 -33.86 -2.49
C ARG A 521 1.16 -34.79 -3.53
N ALA A 522 1.71 -34.25 -4.63
CA ALA A 522 2.51 -34.98 -5.60
C ALA A 522 3.99 -35.15 -5.19
N GLY A 523 4.42 -34.54 -4.07
CA GLY A 523 5.77 -34.65 -3.52
C GLY A 523 6.71 -33.49 -3.85
N ALA A 524 6.19 -32.33 -4.28
CA ALA A 524 6.99 -31.12 -4.44
C ALA A 524 7.49 -30.60 -3.08
N LEU A 525 8.74 -30.16 -3.00
CA LEU A 525 9.29 -29.45 -1.83
C LEU A 525 8.49 -28.16 -1.57
N TRP A 526 8.09 -27.89 -0.33
CA TRP A 526 7.35 -26.66 -0.02
C TRP A 526 8.23 -25.68 0.75
N ILE A 527 8.29 -24.44 0.28
CA ILE A 527 8.96 -23.31 0.95
C ILE A 527 7.95 -22.17 1.15
N ALA A 528 7.95 -21.58 2.34
CA ALA A 528 7.22 -20.36 2.65
C ALA A 528 8.20 -19.21 2.88
N THR A 529 7.96 -18.03 2.30
CA THR A 529 8.84 -16.87 2.50
C THR A 529 8.75 -16.37 3.93
N ASN A 530 7.55 -16.29 4.52
CA ASN A 530 7.32 -16.12 5.95
C ASN A 530 6.09 -16.92 6.39
N VAL A 531 5.86 -17.01 7.70
CA VAL A 531 4.65 -17.62 8.29
C VAL A 531 3.88 -16.63 9.16
N ASP A 532 3.96 -15.34 8.82
CA ASP A 532 3.35 -14.27 9.60
C ASP A 532 1.82 -14.36 9.45
N ALA A 533 1.12 -14.70 10.53
CA ALA A 533 -0.32 -14.99 10.49
C ALA A 533 -1.16 -13.78 10.06
N THR A 534 -0.70 -12.57 10.40
CA THR A 534 -1.33 -11.28 10.13
C THR A 534 -0.41 -10.34 9.36
N LEU A 535 -1.00 -9.39 8.64
CA LEU A 535 -0.32 -8.28 7.97
C LEU A 535 -0.88 -6.96 8.53
N PRO A 536 -0.06 -6.06 9.10
CA PRO A 536 -0.52 -4.74 9.55
C PRO A 536 -1.06 -3.88 8.40
N SER A 537 -2.08 -3.07 8.70
CA SER A 537 -2.64 -2.04 7.82
C SER A 537 -3.30 -0.94 8.66
N GLU A 538 -3.67 0.18 8.04
CA GLU A 538 -4.43 1.26 8.70
C GLU A 538 -5.82 0.80 9.20
N ARG A 539 -6.34 -0.30 8.65
CA ARG A 539 -7.61 -0.95 9.05
C ARG A 539 -7.42 -1.98 10.18
N GLY A 540 -6.21 -2.11 10.72
CA GLY A 540 -5.82 -3.16 11.66
C GLY A 540 -5.19 -4.37 10.97
N LEU A 541 -5.25 -5.53 11.65
CA LEU A 541 -4.53 -6.74 11.25
C LEU A 541 -5.29 -7.53 10.16
N LEU A 542 -4.76 -7.51 8.94
CA LEU A 542 -5.25 -8.28 7.79
C LEU A 542 -4.68 -9.71 7.79
N VAL A 543 -5.13 -10.54 6.84
CA VAL A 543 -4.67 -11.92 6.65
C VAL A 543 -3.23 -11.93 6.09
N GLY A 544 -2.27 -12.41 6.87
CA GLY A 544 -0.86 -12.56 6.45
C GLY A 544 -0.58 -13.88 5.72
N ASN A 545 0.62 -14.03 5.16
CA ASN A 545 1.02 -15.25 4.43
C ASN A 545 0.95 -16.51 5.30
N GLY A 546 1.22 -16.41 6.60
CA GLY A 546 1.08 -17.51 7.56
C GLY A 546 -0.32 -18.11 7.61
N SER A 547 -1.36 -17.28 7.46
CA SER A 547 -2.75 -17.77 7.38
C SER A 547 -3.05 -18.48 6.05
N LEU A 548 -2.47 -18.01 4.95
CA LEU A 548 -2.54 -18.69 3.64
C LEU A 548 -1.74 -20.00 3.64
N VAL A 549 -0.59 -20.04 4.32
CA VAL A 549 0.22 -21.24 4.56
C VAL A 549 -0.57 -22.23 5.42
N ALA A 550 -1.19 -21.79 6.52
CA ALA A 550 -2.00 -22.65 7.38
C ALA A 550 -3.16 -23.32 6.63
N ALA A 551 -3.78 -22.63 5.66
CA ALA A 551 -4.79 -23.22 4.78
C ALA A 551 -4.22 -24.36 3.90
N VAL A 552 -3.04 -24.18 3.32
CA VAL A 552 -2.35 -25.22 2.52
C VAL A 552 -1.84 -26.36 3.41
N ALA A 553 -1.32 -26.08 4.61
CA ALA A 553 -0.88 -27.07 5.58
C ALA A 553 -2.06 -27.96 6.02
N ASN A 554 -3.20 -27.35 6.37
CA ASN A 554 -4.43 -28.08 6.67
C ASN A 554 -4.93 -28.92 5.47
N ALA A 555 -4.89 -28.34 4.26
CA ALA A 555 -5.32 -29.02 3.03
C ALA A 555 -4.38 -30.13 2.54
N THR A 556 -3.14 -30.22 3.04
CA THR A 556 -2.13 -31.20 2.60
C THR A 556 -1.71 -32.20 3.68
N GLY A 557 -1.68 -31.79 4.95
CA GLY A 557 -1.05 -32.52 6.05
C GLY A 557 0.49 -32.45 6.00
N GLN A 558 1.05 -31.38 5.44
CA GLN A 558 2.49 -31.08 5.37
C GLN A 558 2.77 -29.70 5.98
N GLU A 559 4.04 -29.38 6.21
CA GLU A 559 4.52 -28.07 6.65
C GLU A 559 5.64 -27.58 5.70
N PRO A 560 5.81 -26.26 5.50
CA PRO A 560 6.85 -25.71 4.65
C PRO A 560 8.21 -25.63 5.35
N LEU A 561 9.29 -25.54 4.57
CA LEU A 561 10.52 -24.89 5.04
C LEU A 561 10.30 -23.36 5.05
N VAL A 562 10.52 -22.70 6.19
CA VAL A 562 10.37 -21.24 6.29
C VAL A 562 11.72 -20.56 6.00
N ALA A 563 11.73 -19.58 5.10
CA ALA A 563 12.94 -18.84 4.74
C ALA A 563 13.16 -17.58 5.60
N GLY A 564 12.09 -16.84 5.88
CA GLY A 564 12.07 -15.61 6.66
C GLY A 564 12.12 -15.84 8.17
N LYS A 565 12.20 -14.73 8.92
CA LYS A 565 12.18 -14.71 10.38
C LYS A 565 10.91 -15.39 10.92
N PRO A 566 10.98 -16.14 12.04
CA PRO A 566 12.14 -16.37 12.90
C PRO A 566 13.11 -17.47 12.42
N ALA A 567 12.95 -18.01 11.21
CA ALA A 567 13.86 -19.04 10.72
C ALA A 567 15.24 -18.46 10.38
N ALA A 568 16.28 -19.26 10.60
CA ALA A 568 17.66 -18.87 10.40
C ALA A 568 18.08 -18.42 8.97
N PRO A 569 17.46 -18.85 7.84
CA PRO A 569 17.98 -18.52 6.51
C PRO A 569 18.07 -17.02 6.21
N LEU A 570 17.03 -16.23 6.45
CA LEU A 570 17.03 -14.78 6.21
C LEU A 570 18.02 -14.03 7.12
N MET A 571 18.16 -14.46 8.37
CA MET A 571 19.12 -13.87 9.30
C MET A 571 20.57 -14.22 8.91
N ALA A 572 20.82 -15.45 8.44
CA ALA A 572 22.11 -15.83 7.84
C ALA A 572 22.38 -15.06 6.53
N ASP A 573 21.35 -14.80 5.73
CA ASP A 573 21.27 -13.79 4.66
C ASP A 573 21.96 -12.47 5.08
N ALA A 574 21.38 -11.83 6.09
CA ALA A 574 21.81 -10.51 6.57
C ALA A 574 23.21 -10.52 7.22
N ILE A 575 23.55 -11.55 8.00
CA ILE A 575 24.90 -11.72 8.57
C ILE A 575 25.94 -11.86 7.45
N ALA A 576 25.72 -12.75 6.49
CA ALA A 576 26.67 -13.01 5.41
C ALA A 576 26.87 -11.80 4.49
N ARG A 577 25.80 -11.00 4.25
CA ARG A 577 25.89 -9.75 3.46
C ARG A 577 26.55 -8.60 4.22
N SER A 578 26.34 -8.50 5.53
CA SER A 578 26.95 -7.44 6.34
C SER A 578 28.46 -7.62 6.55
N GLY A 579 28.94 -8.86 6.62
CA GLY A 579 30.37 -9.16 6.85
C GLY A 579 30.86 -8.68 8.22
N ALA A 580 29.94 -8.49 9.16
CA ALA A 580 30.14 -7.93 10.49
C ALA A 580 30.55 -9.01 11.51
N ASP A 581 31.43 -8.66 12.45
CA ASP A 581 31.84 -9.55 13.55
C ASP A 581 30.84 -9.51 14.73
N ALA A 582 30.12 -8.40 14.91
CA ALA A 582 29.16 -8.16 15.99
C ALA A 582 27.95 -7.31 15.51
N PRO A 583 27.09 -7.83 14.61
CA PRO A 583 25.86 -7.16 14.22
C PRO A 583 24.80 -7.18 15.35
N LEU A 584 24.03 -6.10 15.46
CA LEU A 584 22.85 -6.01 16.33
C LEU A 584 21.57 -6.22 15.51
N VAL A 585 20.72 -7.15 15.92
CA VAL A 585 19.35 -7.27 15.36
C VAL A 585 18.43 -6.27 16.07
N ILE A 586 17.59 -5.58 15.30
CA ILE A 586 16.64 -4.60 15.83
C ILE A 586 15.28 -4.83 15.17
N GLY A 587 14.22 -4.90 15.98
CA GLY A 587 12.85 -5.10 15.50
C GLY A 587 11.81 -4.80 16.57
N ASP A 588 10.53 -4.85 16.21
CA ASP A 588 9.38 -4.66 17.10
C ASP A 588 8.62 -5.97 17.36
N ARG A 589 9.04 -7.10 16.77
CA ARG A 589 8.40 -8.41 16.93
C ARG A 589 9.24 -9.41 17.71
N LEU A 590 8.73 -9.82 18.86
CA LEU A 590 9.27 -10.90 19.68
C LEU A 590 9.34 -12.23 18.92
N ASP A 591 8.27 -12.56 18.19
CA ASP A 591 8.07 -13.86 17.53
C ASP A 591 8.81 -14.02 16.19
N THR A 592 9.21 -12.91 15.54
CA THR A 592 10.03 -12.94 14.32
C THR A 592 11.46 -12.47 14.57
N ASP A 593 11.65 -11.25 15.06
CA ASP A 593 12.96 -10.57 15.02
C ASP A 593 13.85 -11.02 16.16
N ILE A 594 13.30 -11.00 17.37
CA ILE A 594 14.02 -11.38 18.58
C ILE A 594 14.25 -12.90 18.60
N GLN A 595 13.22 -13.69 18.27
CA GLN A 595 13.37 -15.13 18.11
C GLN A 595 14.33 -15.52 16.98
N GLY A 596 14.32 -14.77 15.87
CA GLY A 596 15.28 -14.93 14.77
C GLY A 596 16.71 -14.64 15.19
N ALA A 597 16.95 -13.57 15.97
CA ALA A 597 18.25 -13.24 16.54
C ALA A 597 18.74 -14.30 17.53
N HIS A 598 17.87 -14.74 18.45
CA HIS A 598 18.15 -15.81 19.40
C HIS A 598 18.52 -17.12 18.69
N ALA A 599 17.82 -17.48 17.60
CA ALA A 599 18.07 -18.68 16.80
C ALA A 599 19.46 -18.71 16.11
N VAL A 600 20.07 -17.55 15.87
CA VAL A 600 21.46 -17.43 15.35
C VAL A 600 22.49 -17.05 16.42
N GLY A 601 22.06 -16.78 17.66
CA GLY A 601 22.93 -16.38 18.77
C GLY A 601 23.44 -14.93 18.72
N LEU A 602 22.69 -14.01 18.09
CA LEU A 602 22.98 -12.58 18.09
C LEU A 602 22.31 -11.84 19.25
N ASP A 603 22.92 -10.72 19.66
CA ASP A 603 22.26 -9.72 20.50
C ASP A 603 21.11 -9.06 19.73
N SER A 604 20.05 -8.69 20.46
CA SER A 604 18.86 -8.08 19.89
C SER A 604 18.28 -6.93 20.73
N LEU A 605 17.73 -5.94 20.04
CA LEU A 605 17.03 -4.79 20.60
C LEU A 605 15.55 -4.82 20.15
N LEU A 606 14.64 -4.87 21.12
CA LEU A 606 13.22 -4.60 20.87
C LEU A 606 12.96 -3.08 20.89
N VAL A 607 12.26 -2.57 19.89
CA VAL A 607 11.61 -1.25 19.93
C VAL A 607 10.11 -1.40 20.15
N LEU A 608 9.49 -0.43 20.84
CA LEU A 608 8.06 -0.45 21.20
C LEU A 608 7.20 0.42 20.27
N THR A 609 7.62 0.54 19.01
CA THR A 609 6.96 1.35 17.96
C THR A 609 6.03 0.56 17.04
N GLY A 610 6.01 -0.77 17.16
CA GLY A 610 5.22 -1.68 16.32
C GLY A 610 4.37 -2.67 17.11
N VAL A 611 4.51 -3.96 16.81
CA VAL A 611 3.52 -4.99 17.21
C VAL A 611 3.64 -5.44 18.68
N SER A 612 4.86 -5.64 19.21
CA SER A 612 5.00 -6.20 20.57
C SER A 612 4.90 -5.12 21.64
N THR A 613 4.02 -5.32 22.62
CA THR A 613 3.86 -4.40 23.75
C THR A 613 4.87 -4.70 24.86
N ALA A 614 5.01 -3.77 25.82
CA ALA A 614 5.75 -4.05 27.05
C ALA A 614 5.15 -5.23 27.83
N SER A 615 3.84 -5.46 27.76
CA SER A 615 3.17 -6.60 28.39
C SER A 615 3.56 -7.93 27.73
N ASP A 616 3.74 -7.96 26.41
CA ASP A 616 4.23 -9.15 25.69
C ASP A 616 5.69 -9.45 26.08
N LEU A 617 6.53 -8.41 26.20
CA LEU A 617 7.92 -8.54 26.67
C LEU A 617 8.00 -9.18 28.06
N LEU A 618 7.15 -8.78 29.01
CA LEU A 618 7.13 -9.38 30.35
C LEU A 618 6.72 -10.86 30.33
N ASN A 619 5.87 -11.26 29.37
CA ASN A 619 5.39 -12.63 29.19
C ASN A 619 6.29 -13.48 28.27
N ALA A 620 7.36 -12.92 27.69
CA ALA A 620 8.15 -13.56 26.65
C ALA A 620 8.78 -14.91 27.10
N PRO A 621 8.56 -16.01 26.35
CA PRO A 621 9.27 -17.27 26.56
C PRO A 621 10.77 -17.11 26.27
N PRO A 622 11.66 -17.94 26.83
CA PRO A 622 13.11 -17.76 26.78
C PRO A 622 13.69 -17.45 25.39
N GLU A 623 13.19 -18.14 24.36
CA GLU A 623 13.59 -17.99 22.96
C GLU A 623 13.16 -16.66 22.30
N GLN A 624 12.29 -15.88 22.94
CA GLN A 624 11.78 -14.58 22.47
C GLN A 624 12.29 -13.40 23.32
N ARG A 625 13.24 -13.61 24.24
CA ARG A 625 13.71 -12.56 25.16
C ARG A 625 14.85 -11.73 24.55
N PRO A 626 14.67 -10.41 24.32
CA PRO A 626 15.71 -9.58 23.74
C PRO A 626 16.83 -9.23 24.74
N THR A 627 18.00 -8.84 24.22
CA THR A 627 19.11 -8.32 25.04
C THR A 627 18.78 -6.92 25.58
N PHE A 628 18.07 -6.12 24.79
CA PHE A 628 17.73 -4.73 25.08
C PHE A 628 16.27 -4.43 24.76
N VAL A 629 15.69 -3.43 25.42
CA VAL A 629 14.44 -2.79 24.99
C VAL A 629 14.56 -1.27 25.09
N THR A 630 14.05 -0.55 24.08
CA THR A 630 13.90 0.91 24.10
C THR A 630 12.55 1.32 23.52
N ALA A 631 12.12 2.56 23.76
CA ALA A 631 10.85 3.06 23.21
C ALA A 631 10.89 3.07 21.67
N ASP A 632 11.92 3.67 21.09
CA ASP A 632 12.15 3.79 19.65
C ASP A 632 13.65 3.59 19.31
N LEU A 633 14.02 3.81 18.04
CA LEU A 633 15.40 3.72 17.57
C LEU A 633 16.36 4.75 18.20
N ALA A 634 15.89 5.88 18.73
CA ALA A 634 16.77 6.85 19.42
C ALA A 634 17.43 6.23 20.67
N GLY A 635 16.84 5.15 21.18
CA GLY A 635 17.43 4.24 22.16
C GLY A 635 18.83 3.72 21.83
N LEU A 636 19.21 3.62 20.54
CA LEU A 636 20.57 3.26 20.12
C LEU A 636 21.65 4.20 20.68
N LEU A 637 21.27 5.45 20.99
CA LEU A 637 22.16 6.50 21.47
C LEU A 637 22.14 6.70 23.00
N THR A 638 21.31 5.97 23.75
CA THR A 638 21.27 6.02 25.22
C THR A 638 22.36 5.14 25.83
N PRO A 639 22.74 5.33 27.11
CA PRO A 639 23.72 4.48 27.80
C PRO A 639 23.27 3.01 27.80
N VAL A 640 24.20 2.09 27.58
CA VAL A 640 23.89 0.65 27.46
C VAL A 640 23.21 0.08 28.70
N GLU A 641 23.50 0.63 29.88
CA GLU A 641 22.87 0.31 31.17
C GLU A 641 21.42 0.76 31.31
N CYS A 642 20.94 1.71 30.48
CA CYS A 642 19.55 2.17 30.48
C CYS A 642 18.63 1.31 29.60
N ALA A 643 19.19 0.57 28.64
CA ALA A 643 18.43 -0.25 27.68
C ALA A 643 18.58 -1.77 27.90
N ARG A 644 19.69 -2.23 28.50
CA ARG A 644 19.98 -3.67 28.68
C ARG A 644 19.05 -4.29 29.72
N ILE A 645 18.42 -5.41 29.36
CA ILE A 645 17.54 -6.15 30.25
C ILE A 645 18.39 -6.90 31.28
N ALA A 646 18.55 -6.27 32.45
CA ALA A 646 19.35 -6.75 33.56
C ALA A 646 18.88 -6.12 34.89
N PRO A 647 19.21 -6.69 36.06
CA PRO A 647 18.95 -6.07 37.36
C PRO A 647 19.64 -4.70 37.46
N ASN A 648 18.86 -3.64 37.66
CA ASN A 648 19.36 -2.27 37.79
C ASN A 648 19.33 -1.82 39.27
N ALA A 649 20.30 -1.01 39.69
CA ALA A 649 20.37 -0.48 41.07
C ALA A 649 19.35 0.63 41.36
N ASP A 650 18.81 1.27 40.32
CA ASP A 650 17.82 2.35 40.43
C ASP A 650 16.38 1.84 40.68
N TRP A 651 16.13 0.54 40.53
CA TRP A 651 14.80 -0.07 40.61
C TRP A 651 14.79 -1.31 41.50
N ALA A 652 14.01 -1.26 42.59
CA ALA A 652 13.76 -2.40 43.46
C ALA A 652 12.47 -3.11 43.03
N VAL A 653 12.57 -4.39 42.67
CA VAL A 653 11.41 -5.24 42.34
C VAL A 653 11.17 -6.23 43.47
N ARG A 654 9.90 -6.40 43.87
CA ARG A 654 9.44 -7.31 44.93
C ARG A 654 8.29 -8.16 44.41
N ALA A 655 8.24 -9.44 44.78
CA ALA A 655 7.20 -10.37 44.35
C ALA A 655 6.41 -10.91 45.55
N GLU A 656 5.08 -10.83 45.49
CA GLU A 656 4.16 -11.47 46.43
C GLU A 656 3.19 -12.36 45.65
N LYS A 657 3.60 -13.63 45.45
CA LYS A 657 3.02 -14.53 44.43
C LYS A 657 3.15 -13.89 43.04
N ASN A 658 2.06 -13.90 42.25
CA ASN A 658 1.99 -13.38 40.89
C ASN A 658 1.88 -11.83 40.84
N THR A 659 1.85 -11.16 41.99
CA THR A 659 1.88 -9.69 42.08
C THR A 659 3.32 -9.18 42.21
N ILE A 660 3.76 -8.40 41.23
CA ILE A 660 5.06 -7.76 41.14
C ILE A 660 4.92 -6.28 41.48
N THR A 661 5.59 -5.85 42.55
CA THR A 661 5.70 -4.42 42.91
C THR A 661 7.06 -3.89 42.49
N ILE A 662 7.09 -2.82 41.71
CA ILE A 662 8.32 -2.09 41.35
C ILE A 662 8.37 -0.73 42.06
N GLU A 663 9.55 -0.39 42.56
CA GLU A 663 9.82 0.75 43.44
C GLU A 663 11.10 1.46 43.00
N SER A 664 11.08 2.79 42.94
CA SER A 664 12.29 3.58 42.66
C SER A 664 13.24 3.59 43.86
N ALA A 665 14.49 3.17 43.66
CA ALA A 665 15.50 3.13 44.72
C ALA A 665 16.01 4.52 45.16
N GLY A 666 15.67 5.59 44.42
CA GLY A 666 15.96 6.97 44.80
C GLY A 666 15.60 8.00 43.74
N PRO A 667 15.59 9.30 44.09
CA PRO A 667 15.10 10.42 43.25
C PRO A 667 16.05 10.81 42.10
N LYS A 668 16.74 9.83 41.53
CA LYS A 668 17.64 9.92 40.38
C LYS A 668 17.48 8.75 39.40
N ALA A 669 16.61 7.79 39.70
CA ALA A 669 16.36 6.64 38.84
C ALA A 669 16.02 7.08 37.41
N ASP A 670 16.71 6.52 36.41
CA ASP A 670 16.40 6.80 35.01
C ASP A 670 15.10 6.08 34.60
N PRO A 671 14.01 6.79 34.23
CA PRO A 671 12.75 6.16 33.85
C PRO A 671 12.87 5.19 32.67
N THR A 672 13.82 5.43 31.75
CA THR A 672 14.04 4.54 30.59
C THR A 672 14.52 3.14 31.01
N SER A 673 15.23 3.05 32.14
CA SER A 673 15.74 1.78 32.69
C SER A 673 14.71 0.97 33.49
N MET A 674 13.50 1.50 33.70
CA MET A 674 12.45 0.84 34.49
C MET A 674 11.96 -0.46 33.85
N LEU A 675 11.63 -0.44 32.55
CA LEU A 675 11.14 -1.63 31.85
C LEU A 675 12.22 -2.72 31.70
N PRO A 676 13.48 -2.43 31.31
CA PRO A 676 14.55 -3.42 31.34
C PRO A 676 14.78 -4.05 32.73
N ALA A 677 14.69 -3.27 33.80
CA ALA A 677 14.83 -3.79 35.17
C ALA A 677 13.64 -4.69 35.58
N LEU A 678 12.42 -4.29 35.19
CA LEU A 678 11.20 -5.05 35.43
C LEU A 678 11.21 -6.39 34.68
N ALA A 679 11.49 -6.38 33.37
CA ALA A 679 11.55 -7.58 32.54
C ALA A 679 12.58 -8.60 33.08
N ALA A 680 13.78 -8.13 33.42
CA ALA A 680 14.81 -8.98 34.02
C ALA A 680 14.36 -9.64 35.35
N ALA A 681 13.58 -8.93 36.16
CA ALA A 681 13.05 -9.46 37.41
C ALA A 681 11.88 -10.44 37.19
N VAL A 682 10.94 -10.12 36.30
CA VAL A 682 9.79 -10.99 35.96
C VAL A 682 10.27 -12.31 35.37
N TRP A 683 11.18 -12.28 34.39
CA TRP A 683 11.74 -13.49 33.79
C TRP A 683 12.50 -14.35 34.79
N ALA A 684 13.33 -13.75 35.65
CA ALA A 684 14.06 -14.49 36.69
C ALA A 684 13.14 -15.16 37.73
N LEU A 685 11.94 -14.62 37.95
CA LEU A 685 10.93 -15.21 38.83
C LEU A 685 10.11 -16.30 38.12
N ALA A 686 9.75 -16.10 36.85
CA ALA A 686 9.07 -17.10 36.02
C ALA A 686 9.95 -18.34 35.79
N ASP A 687 11.22 -18.16 35.45
CA ASP A 687 12.20 -19.25 35.26
C ASP A 687 12.47 -20.02 36.56
N ALA A 688 12.29 -19.37 37.71
CA ALA A 688 12.37 -19.99 39.03
C ALA A 688 11.06 -20.69 39.47
N GLY A 689 9.98 -20.59 38.68
CA GLY A 689 8.65 -21.09 39.02
C GLY A 689 8.00 -20.37 40.21
N ALA A 690 8.40 -19.12 40.47
CA ALA A 690 7.91 -18.31 41.58
C ALA A 690 6.68 -17.44 41.24
N VAL A 691 6.40 -17.27 39.94
CA VAL A 691 5.32 -16.47 39.36
C VAL A 691 4.70 -17.26 38.21
N ASP A 692 3.38 -17.30 38.14
CA ASP A 692 2.64 -17.69 36.94
C ASP A 692 2.43 -16.45 36.06
N LEU A 693 2.94 -16.48 34.83
CA LEU A 693 2.80 -15.38 33.87
C LEU A 693 1.35 -15.15 33.45
N THR A 694 0.51 -16.19 33.44
CA THR A 694 -0.92 -16.08 33.08
C THR A 694 -1.78 -15.38 34.13
N GLU A 695 -1.25 -15.20 35.35
CA GLU A 695 -1.86 -14.43 36.44
C GLU A 695 -0.99 -13.21 36.85
N LEU A 696 -0.06 -12.77 35.99
CA LEU A 696 0.88 -11.68 36.30
C LEU A 696 0.16 -10.34 36.51
N ILE A 697 0.38 -9.74 37.69
CA ILE A 697 -0.13 -8.42 38.07
C ILE A 697 1.07 -7.53 38.38
N VAL A 698 1.17 -6.34 37.78
CA VAL A 698 2.32 -5.42 37.96
C VAL A 698 1.86 -4.08 38.53
N VAL A 699 2.49 -3.64 39.61
CA VAL A 699 2.03 -2.47 40.39
C VAL A 699 3.21 -1.57 40.75
N GLY A 700 3.04 -0.25 40.63
CA GLY A 700 4.00 0.73 41.15
C GLY A 700 3.88 0.92 42.66
N SER A 701 4.98 1.18 43.35
CA SER A 701 4.99 1.56 44.78
C SER A 701 4.26 2.86 45.09
N ASP A 702 4.15 3.73 44.10
CA ASP A 702 3.67 5.11 44.20
C ASP A 702 3.03 5.55 42.87
N GLU A 703 2.40 6.73 42.91
CA GLU A 703 1.69 7.35 41.79
C GLU A 703 2.59 7.58 40.55
N SER A 704 3.86 7.93 40.75
CA SER A 704 4.79 8.19 39.64
C SER A 704 5.18 6.89 38.93
N THR A 705 5.42 5.83 39.69
CA THR A 705 5.78 4.51 39.15
C THR A 705 4.55 3.82 38.53
N GLY A 706 3.37 4.00 39.14
CA GLY A 706 2.09 3.55 38.57
C GLY A 706 1.79 4.23 37.23
N ALA A 707 1.90 5.56 37.15
CA ALA A 707 1.70 6.29 35.90
C ALA A 707 2.69 5.87 34.79
N ALA A 708 3.94 5.56 35.14
CA ALA A 708 4.94 5.06 34.20
C ALA A 708 4.60 3.66 33.67
N LEU A 709 4.01 2.77 34.48
CA LEU A 709 3.52 1.46 34.03
C LEU A 709 2.31 1.60 33.09
N THR A 710 1.34 2.44 33.46
CA THR A 710 0.18 2.76 32.59
C THR A 710 0.61 3.32 31.24
N ALA A 711 1.61 4.21 31.21
CA ALA A 711 2.17 4.79 29.98
C ALA A 711 2.91 3.76 29.09
N LEU A 712 3.28 2.60 29.62
CA LEU A 712 3.85 1.47 28.88
C LEU A 712 2.80 0.43 28.45
N GLY A 713 1.51 0.66 28.75
CA GLY A 713 0.44 -0.34 28.54
C GLY A 713 0.48 -1.51 29.53
N VAL A 714 1.33 -1.45 30.56
CA VAL A 714 1.42 -2.46 31.62
C VAL A 714 0.37 -2.15 32.68
N VAL A 715 -0.89 -2.33 32.32
CA VAL A 715 -2.04 -2.03 33.17
C VAL A 715 -2.30 -3.19 34.15
N SER A 716 -2.63 -2.86 35.39
CA SER A 716 -3.19 -3.80 36.36
C SER A 716 -4.20 -3.07 37.23
N GLU A 717 -5.48 -3.22 36.90
CA GLU A 717 -6.58 -2.84 37.80
C GLU A 717 -6.57 -3.73 39.05
N ARG A 718 -7.25 -3.29 40.12
CA ARG A 718 -7.25 -3.91 41.45
C ARG A 718 -8.59 -4.51 41.87
#